data_AF-A0A955RA08-F1
#
_entry.id   AF-A0A955RA08-F1
#
_cell.length_a   1.000
_cell.length_b   1.000
_cell.length_c   1.000
_cell.angle_alpha   90.00
_cell.angle_beta   90.00
_cell.angle_gamma   90.00
#
_symmetry.space_group_name_H-M   'P 1'
#
loop_
_entity.id
_entity.type
_entity.pdbx_description
1 polymer ?
#
loop_
_entity_poly.entity_id
_entity_poly.type
_entity_poly.pdbx_seq_one_letter_code
_entity_poly.pdbx_strand_id
1 'polypeptide(L)'
;MWWFLAPLDATAGIVRVPLDAATISDAVGLAVVGDVIEIDGSAGPFTETVFVDKSLVIVGTNNVEWHPVDPTHGALWVDSTSAVVSLSTVVLDATNLSRRLVHLVKGELTLTDVTLRGGVAPDDGGAILAGNRSANVLTVADCVFEDHRAPGVGGAIAVVNGSLTVERTTFARCNARDGGAIHVDGSEAVTMSDVGFDRSVATDRGGALNLRTTGAVDLQRALFANGSAGGNRGGGAIYVEGPSTTEVSQSVFLSNHATNGGAEGGGAVHLRGTTGTFADNLWCTNDSASNGGALAVRGGSMSVSHDVFLENDAATSGGAVFASGGTTTLTHVSILGGTTQNVGSAIRGAAPVTFRDGFVGFHTVVQVATSSQNAGDVTVGTSGWWQNAGGNWDGDTTNDGGHVTTNPMITPSPGTCDRESVRPALGSPLIRAASDGQTMGALEGPSGSDDDHDGFYAPQDCDDTNAAVHPGAAEVVANGIDDDCDGIELCYRDLDQDTNGESENATVPSTDLDCDDRFESDNHLDLCPGHDDYVDADADGVPDGCDPCPLDWFNDSDFDGTCDTDDLCHGEDDRLDTDGDGTPNGCDTCDAPTDTDHDGVQDDCDTCPGEDDTIDTDGDGRPDGCDPCPQDLLDDSDGDGVCDADDLCPDHNDNVDSDGDGQPNDCDPCPQDAPDDTDGDGVCDADDVCLAGDDGVDTDGDGTPDA
;
A
#
# COMPACT_ATOMS: atom_id res chain seq x y z
N MET A 1 12.45 -15.58 -68.17
CA MET A 1 11.87 -16.44 -67.13
C MET A 1 13.02 -16.94 -66.26
N TRP A 2 13.41 -16.11 -65.29
CA TRP A 2 14.31 -16.46 -64.20
C TRP A 2 13.67 -15.84 -62.97
N TRP A 3 12.89 -16.65 -62.26
CA TRP A 3 12.32 -16.27 -60.98
C TRP A 3 13.43 -16.41 -59.94
N PHE A 4 13.90 -15.29 -59.40
CA PHE A 4 14.53 -15.34 -58.09
C PHE A 4 13.43 -15.63 -57.09
N LEU A 5 13.58 -16.76 -56.41
CA LEU A 5 12.84 -17.09 -55.19
C LEU A 5 12.99 -15.93 -54.22
N ALA A 6 11.88 -15.29 -53.86
CA ALA A 6 11.82 -14.54 -52.60
C ALA A 6 12.14 -15.53 -51.47
N PRO A 7 12.97 -15.16 -50.47
CA PRO A 7 13.19 -16.05 -49.34
C PRO A 7 11.86 -16.31 -48.63
N LEU A 8 11.65 -17.56 -48.24
CA LEU A 8 10.66 -17.94 -47.24
C LEU A 8 10.82 -17.05 -46.01
N ASP A 9 9.70 -16.47 -45.56
CA ASP A 9 9.36 -16.13 -44.18
C ASP A 9 10.57 -15.86 -43.25
N ALA A 10 11.21 -14.70 -43.43
CA ALA A 10 12.23 -14.24 -42.50
C ALA A 10 11.52 -13.76 -41.23
N THR A 11 11.54 -14.59 -40.19
CA THR A 11 11.11 -14.20 -38.85
C THR A 11 11.96 -13.03 -38.36
N ALA A 12 11.33 -11.99 -37.83
CA ALA A 12 12.01 -10.83 -37.25
C ALA A 12 13.16 -11.26 -36.34
N GLY A 13 14.35 -10.70 -36.57
CA GLY A 13 15.60 -11.00 -35.88
C GLY A 13 16.22 -9.78 -35.23
N ILE A 14 17.45 -9.97 -34.72
CA ILE A 14 18.26 -8.91 -34.13
C ILE A 14 19.52 -8.71 -34.99
N VAL A 15 19.83 -7.47 -35.35
CA VAL A 15 21.07 -7.07 -36.02
C VAL A 15 21.85 -6.16 -35.10
N ARG A 16 23.05 -6.58 -34.68
CA ARG A 16 23.88 -5.87 -33.69
C ARG A 16 24.93 -5.00 -34.36
N VAL A 17 25.10 -3.78 -33.88
CA VAL A 17 26.17 -2.84 -34.29
C VAL A 17 27.15 -2.69 -33.11
N PRO A 18 28.45 -3.02 -33.26
CA PRO A 18 29.16 -3.29 -34.51
C PRO A 18 29.31 -4.79 -34.88
N LEU A 19 28.69 -5.71 -34.14
CA LEU A 19 28.99 -7.15 -34.23
C LEU A 19 28.58 -7.78 -35.56
N ASP A 20 27.34 -7.53 -36.00
CA ASP A 20 26.77 -8.06 -37.25
C ASP A 20 26.93 -7.07 -38.42
N ALA A 21 27.02 -5.78 -38.12
CA ALA A 21 27.18 -4.69 -39.09
C ALA A 21 28.12 -3.61 -38.57
N ALA A 22 29.00 -3.06 -39.42
CA ALA A 22 30.00 -2.07 -38.99
C ALA A 22 29.42 -0.69 -38.67
N THR A 23 28.29 -0.34 -39.29
CA THR A 23 27.59 0.94 -39.13
C THR A 23 26.09 0.71 -38.92
N ILE A 24 25.38 1.72 -38.43
CA ILE A 24 23.91 1.68 -38.29
C ILE A 24 23.27 1.57 -39.67
N SER A 25 23.81 2.27 -40.68
CA SER A 25 23.33 2.18 -42.06
C SER A 25 23.49 0.78 -42.65
N ASP A 26 24.62 0.11 -42.39
CA ASP A 26 24.81 -1.28 -42.81
C ASP A 26 23.80 -2.22 -42.13
N ALA A 27 23.51 -2.01 -40.84
CA ALA A 27 22.50 -2.79 -40.11
C ALA A 27 21.11 -2.63 -40.71
N VAL A 28 20.69 -1.40 -41.05
CA VAL A 28 19.41 -1.13 -41.72
C VAL A 28 19.34 -1.79 -43.11
N GLY A 29 20.48 -1.88 -43.81
CA GLY A 29 20.59 -2.56 -45.09
C GLY A 29 20.41 -4.08 -44.98
N LEU A 30 20.88 -4.69 -43.89
CA LEU A 30 20.71 -6.12 -43.59
C LEU A 30 19.33 -6.46 -43.03
N ALA A 31 18.72 -5.54 -42.29
CA ALA A 31 17.47 -5.75 -41.59
C ALA A 31 16.27 -5.95 -42.54
N VAL A 32 15.37 -6.85 -42.17
CA VAL A 32 14.04 -7.04 -42.75
C VAL A 32 12.96 -6.33 -41.91
N VAL A 33 11.72 -6.29 -42.41
CA VAL A 33 10.60 -5.63 -41.72
C VAL A 33 10.37 -6.29 -40.36
N GLY A 34 10.38 -5.48 -39.30
CA GLY A 34 10.14 -5.91 -37.92
C GLY A 34 11.39 -6.29 -37.12
N ASP A 35 12.58 -6.24 -37.74
CA ASP A 35 13.85 -6.50 -37.04
C ASP A 35 14.15 -5.44 -35.96
N VAL A 36 14.92 -5.87 -34.96
CA VAL A 36 15.52 -5.01 -33.94
C VAL A 36 16.98 -4.74 -34.30
N ILE A 37 17.38 -3.47 -34.37
CA ILE A 37 18.76 -3.04 -34.49
C ILE A 37 19.25 -2.63 -33.10
N GLU A 38 20.21 -3.39 -32.56
CA GLU A 38 20.84 -3.08 -31.28
C GLU A 38 22.17 -2.35 -31.52
N ILE A 39 22.27 -1.10 -31.06
CA ILE A 39 23.47 -0.28 -31.19
C ILE A 39 24.23 -0.30 -29.86
N ASP A 40 25.49 -0.74 -29.86
CA ASP A 40 26.36 -0.72 -28.68
C ASP A 40 27.25 0.53 -28.67
N GLY A 41 26.99 1.44 -27.72
CA GLY A 41 27.74 2.67 -27.51
C GLY A 41 29.20 2.46 -27.09
N SER A 42 29.57 1.25 -26.65
CA SER A 42 30.97 0.92 -26.37
C SER A 42 31.87 0.98 -27.61
N ALA A 43 31.28 0.92 -28.81
CA ALA A 43 31.96 1.10 -30.09
C ALA A 43 32.36 2.55 -30.38
N GLY A 44 31.91 3.51 -29.56
CA GLY A 44 32.16 4.94 -29.70
C GLY A 44 31.00 5.69 -30.37
N PRO A 45 31.17 7.01 -30.63
CA PRO A 45 30.13 7.82 -31.23
C PRO A 45 29.92 7.45 -32.70
N PHE A 46 28.66 7.37 -33.11
CA PHE A 46 28.27 7.10 -34.48
C PHE A 46 28.10 8.42 -35.23
N THR A 47 28.70 8.53 -36.42
CA THR A 47 28.66 9.76 -37.23
C THR A 47 28.23 9.41 -38.65
N GLU A 48 26.92 9.30 -38.84
CA GLU A 48 26.31 8.89 -40.11
C GLU A 48 24.87 9.41 -40.24
N THR A 49 24.34 9.34 -41.46
CA THR A 49 22.92 9.58 -41.76
C THR A 49 22.30 8.26 -42.19
N VAL A 50 21.27 7.82 -41.46
CA VAL A 50 20.58 6.55 -41.67
C VAL A 50 19.23 6.80 -42.33
N PHE A 51 19.01 6.09 -43.43
CA PHE A 51 17.79 6.16 -44.23
C PHE A 51 16.93 4.92 -43.92
N VAL A 52 15.72 5.14 -43.41
CA VAL A 52 14.78 4.07 -43.05
C VAL A 52 13.51 4.15 -43.90
N ASP A 53 13.22 3.06 -44.61
CA ASP A 53 12.08 2.92 -45.53
C ASP A 53 11.12 1.77 -45.18
N LYS A 54 11.39 1.09 -44.05
CA LYS A 54 10.69 -0.11 -43.58
C LYS A 54 10.47 -0.04 -42.06
N SER A 55 9.56 -0.85 -41.52
CA SER A 55 9.31 -0.87 -40.08
C SER A 55 10.46 -1.54 -39.33
N LEU A 56 11.01 -0.85 -38.34
CA LEU A 56 12.19 -1.25 -37.57
C LEU A 56 12.09 -0.78 -36.13
N VAL A 57 12.76 -1.51 -35.24
CA VAL A 57 13.01 -1.10 -33.86
C VAL A 57 14.50 -0.82 -33.71
N ILE A 58 14.89 0.36 -33.27
CA ILE A 58 16.29 0.75 -33.05
C ILE A 58 16.47 1.03 -31.56
N VAL A 59 17.39 0.30 -30.91
CA VAL A 59 17.62 0.39 -29.47
C VAL A 59 19.11 0.65 -29.21
N GLY A 60 19.41 1.66 -28.40
CA GLY A 60 20.75 1.91 -27.91
C GLY A 60 21.08 1.14 -26.63
N THR A 61 22.32 0.71 -26.51
CA THR A 61 22.87 0.10 -25.29
C THR A 61 24.21 0.75 -24.97
N ASN A 62 24.63 0.73 -23.70
CA ASN A 62 25.92 1.27 -23.27
C ASN A 62 26.20 2.73 -23.71
N ASN A 63 25.19 3.62 -23.54
CA ASN A 63 25.27 5.06 -23.82
C ASN A 63 25.63 5.40 -25.28
N VAL A 64 24.72 5.11 -26.20
CA VAL A 64 24.90 5.45 -27.63
C VAL A 64 24.86 6.95 -27.84
N GLU A 65 25.91 7.48 -28.46
CA GLU A 65 25.97 8.86 -28.97
C GLU A 65 25.99 8.84 -30.50
N TRP A 66 25.09 9.59 -31.13
CA TRP A 66 24.92 9.62 -32.58
C TRP A 66 24.81 11.05 -33.11
N HIS A 67 25.77 11.42 -33.97
CA HIS A 67 25.91 12.73 -34.58
C HIS A 67 25.44 12.74 -36.05
N PRO A 68 24.61 13.71 -36.46
CA PRO A 68 24.18 13.85 -37.86
C PRO A 68 25.34 14.30 -38.74
N VAL A 69 25.41 13.81 -39.98
CA VAL A 69 26.39 14.26 -40.99
C VAL A 69 25.79 15.22 -42.00
N ASP A 70 24.54 14.97 -42.39
CA ASP A 70 23.85 15.73 -43.43
C ASP A 70 22.96 16.84 -42.82
N PRO A 71 23.11 18.12 -43.21
CA PRO A 71 22.28 19.21 -42.69
C PRO A 71 20.80 19.15 -43.13
N THR A 72 20.48 18.40 -44.19
CA THR A 72 19.13 18.27 -44.77
C THR A 72 18.37 17.04 -44.26
N HIS A 73 19.07 15.92 -44.10
CA HIS A 73 18.48 14.64 -43.70
C HIS A 73 18.61 14.35 -42.20
N GLY A 74 19.61 14.95 -41.53
CA GLY A 74 19.90 14.69 -40.11
C GLY A 74 20.61 13.37 -39.88
N ALA A 75 20.48 12.84 -38.67
CA ALA A 75 21.00 11.53 -38.26
C ALA A 75 20.03 10.44 -38.72
N LEU A 76 18.73 10.63 -38.52
CA LEU A 76 17.69 9.68 -38.91
C LEU A 76 16.71 10.31 -39.91
N TRP A 77 16.54 9.65 -41.05
CA TRP A 77 15.60 10.04 -42.09
C TRP A 77 14.60 8.92 -42.39
N VAL A 78 13.31 9.18 -42.16
CA VAL A 78 12.22 8.20 -42.36
C VAL A 78 11.34 8.66 -43.51
N ASP A 79 11.24 7.84 -44.57
CA ASP A 79 10.50 8.21 -45.79
C ASP A 79 9.68 7.07 -46.39
N SER A 80 8.76 6.49 -45.60
CA SER A 80 7.86 5.43 -46.07
C SER A 80 6.53 5.48 -45.33
N THR A 81 5.41 5.53 -46.07
CA THR A 81 4.07 5.63 -45.47
C THR A 81 3.68 4.38 -44.67
N SER A 82 4.37 3.26 -44.91
CA SER A 82 4.18 2.01 -44.19
C SER A 82 5.26 1.75 -43.13
N ALA A 83 6.25 2.63 -43.00
CA ALA A 83 7.27 2.47 -41.97
C ALA A 83 6.73 2.90 -40.62
N VAL A 84 6.81 1.98 -39.67
CA VAL A 84 6.64 2.23 -38.24
C VAL A 84 8.00 2.05 -37.61
N VAL A 85 8.60 3.17 -37.18
CA VAL A 85 9.96 3.19 -36.64
C VAL A 85 9.90 3.56 -35.16
N SER A 86 10.59 2.77 -34.33
CA SER A 86 10.85 3.14 -32.94
C SER A 86 12.34 3.35 -32.73
N LEU A 87 12.70 4.40 -32.00
CA LEU A 87 14.06 4.69 -31.58
C LEU A 87 14.05 4.88 -30.06
N SER A 88 14.93 4.17 -29.37
CA SER A 88 15.03 4.27 -27.92
C SER A 88 16.47 4.29 -27.41
N THR A 89 16.67 4.85 -26.22
CA THR A 89 17.92 4.78 -25.44
C THR A 89 19.15 5.31 -26.19
N VAL A 90 18.99 6.44 -26.88
CA VAL A 90 20.03 7.07 -27.72
C VAL A 90 20.16 8.57 -27.43
N VAL A 91 21.39 9.08 -27.49
CA VAL A 91 21.67 10.52 -27.52
C VAL A 91 21.93 10.97 -28.96
N LEU A 92 21.04 11.81 -29.49
CA LEU A 92 21.18 12.48 -30.77
C LEU A 92 21.76 13.90 -30.56
N ASP A 93 23.01 14.11 -30.95
CA ASP A 93 23.74 15.35 -30.64
C ASP A 93 24.24 16.10 -31.88
N ALA A 94 23.72 17.31 -32.07
CA ALA A 94 24.09 18.24 -33.12
C ALA A 94 24.79 19.52 -32.61
N THR A 95 25.24 19.52 -31.36
CA THR A 95 25.91 20.66 -30.73
C THR A 95 27.09 21.14 -31.58
N ASN A 96 27.09 22.42 -31.93
CA ASN A 96 28.07 23.06 -32.82
C ASN A 96 28.11 22.53 -34.27
N LEU A 97 27.15 21.70 -34.70
CA LEU A 97 27.12 21.16 -36.07
C LEU A 97 26.26 21.98 -37.02
N SER A 98 25.31 22.75 -36.49
CA SER A 98 24.29 23.47 -37.28
C SER A 98 23.49 22.52 -38.20
N ARG A 99 22.94 21.46 -37.61
CA ARG A 99 22.21 20.39 -38.32
C ARG A 99 20.91 20.04 -37.60
N ARG A 100 19.92 19.57 -38.36
CA ARG A 100 18.75 18.86 -37.82
C ARG A 100 19.16 17.45 -37.35
N LEU A 101 18.42 16.88 -36.40
CA LEU A 101 18.66 15.53 -35.89
C LEU A 101 17.81 14.48 -36.59
N VAL A 102 16.51 14.73 -36.76
CA VAL A 102 15.57 13.75 -37.33
C VAL A 102 14.67 14.41 -38.36
N HIS A 103 14.41 13.71 -39.46
CA HIS A 103 13.46 14.16 -40.47
C HIS A 103 12.48 13.01 -40.78
N LEU A 104 11.24 13.17 -40.32
CA LEU A 104 10.12 12.28 -40.61
C LEU A 104 9.36 12.86 -41.81
N VAL A 105 9.65 12.32 -43.00
CA VAL A 105 8.99 12.76 -44.23
C VAL A 105 7.59 12.18 -44.31
N LYS A 106 7.49 10.85 -44.11
CA LYS A 106 6.23 10.10 -44.09
C LYS A 106 6.36 8.81 -43.28
N GLY A 107 5.28 8.41 -42.60
CA GLY A 107 5.21 7.22 -41.75
C GLY A 107 4.99 7.56 -40.27
N GLU A 108 5.34 6.64 -39.39
CA GLU A 108 5.23 6.77 -37.95
C GLU A 108 6.60 6.69 -37.29
N LEU A 109 6.85 7.59 -36.33
CA LEU A 109 8.06 7.59 -35.51
C LEU A 109 7.69 7.67 -34.03
N THR A 110 8.18 6.70 -33.25
CA THR A 110 8.14 6.73 -31.79
C THR A 110 9.54 6.92 -31.22
N LEU A 111 9.70 7.92 -30.37
CA LEU A 111 10.92 8.14 -29.58
C LEU A 111 10.65 7.82 -28.11
N THR A 112 11.51 7.03 -27.49
CA THR A 112 11.40 6.66 -26.07
C THR A 112 12.76 6.70 -25.38
N ASP A 113 12.90 7.45 -24.29
CA ASP A 113 14.20 7.61 -23.60
C ASP A 113 15.31 8.09 -24.56
N VAL A 114 15.00 9.13 -25.34
CA VAL A 114 15.92 9.74 -26.30
C VAL A 114 16.26 11.15 -25.84
N THR A 115 17.55 11.47 -25.80
CA THR A 115 18.03 12.84 -25.59
C THR A 115 18.41 13.45 -26.93
N LEU A 116 17.79 14.57 -27.28
CA LEU A 116 18.09 15.36 -28.47
C LEU A 116 18.69 16.69 -28.01
N ARG A 117 19.86 17.06 -28.53
CA ARG A 117 20.50 18.33 -28.15
C ARG A 117 21.20 19.07 -29.27
N GLY A 118 21.18 20.40 -29.21
CA GLY A 118 21.97 21.29 -30.07
C GLY A 118 21.56 21.35 -31.54
N GLY A 119 20.38 20.81 -31.88
CA GLY A 119 19.85 20.81 -33.24
C GLY A 119 19.56 22.22 -33.76
N VAL A 120 20.14 22.58 -34.91
CA VAL A 120 19.88 23.87 -35.57
C VAL A 120 19.57 23.62 -37.04
N ALA A 121 18.30 23.72 -37.42
CA ALA A 121 17.86 23.50 -38.79
C ALA A 121 18.03 24.76 -39.66
N PRO A 122 18.20 24.62 -40.99
CA PRO A 122 18.22 25.75 -41.92
C PRO A 122 16.83 26.40 -42.11
N ASP A 123 15.75 25.70 -41.78
CA ASP A 123 14.35 26.09 -42.00
C ASP A 123 13.50 25.87 -40.73
N ASP A 124 12.81 24.73 -40.61
CA ASP A 124 11.82 24.42 -39.56
C ASP A 124 12.28 23.19 -38.75
N GLY A 125 11.83 23.04 -37.50
CA GLY A 125 12.11 21.82 -36.72
C GLY A 125 13.60 21.61 -36.46
N GLY A 126 14.17 22.35 -35.50
CA GLY A 126 15.61 22.32 -35.22
C GLY A 126 16.12 20.95 -34.79
N ALA A 127 15.32 20.17 -34.05
CA ALA A 127 15.57 18.78 -33.75
C ALA A 127 14.87 17.87 -34.77
N ILE A 128 13.55 18.01 -34.88
CA ILE A 128 12.67 17.13 -35.65
C ILE A 128 11.82 17.97 -36.60
N LEU A 129 11.88 17.63 -37.89
CA LEU A 129 10.87 18.04 -38.85
C LEU A 129 10.02 16.81 -39.22
N ALA A 130 8.74 16.86 -38.88
CA ALA A 130 7.74 15.88 -39.28
C ALA A 130 6.81 16.51 -40.32
N GLY A 131 7.11 16.40 -41.61
CA GLY A 131 6.28 17.04 -42.63
C GLY A 131 6.59 16.72 -44.10
N ASN A 132 5.54 16.32 -44.84
CA ASN A 132 5.27 16.52 -46.29
C ASN A 132 3.96 15.79 -46.68
N ARG A 133 2.98 16.47 -47.29
CA ARG A 133 1.76 16.00 -48.03
C ARG A 133 0.94 14.78 -47.52
N SER A 134 1.32 14.13 -46.42
CA SER A 134 0.74 12.88 -45.88
C SER A 134 0.60 13.00 -44.37
N ALA A 135 -0.35 12.27 -43.79
CA ALA A 135 -0.57 12.23 -42.34
C ALA A 135 0.60 11.50 -41.65
N ASN A 136 1.41 12.26 -40.92
CA ASN A 136 2.52 11.72 -40.12
C ASN A 136 2.06 11.50 -38.67
N VAL A 137 2.59 10.45 -38.02
CA VAL A 137 2.36 10.20 -36.59
C VAL A 137 3.70 10.32 -35.88
N LEU A 138 3.80 11.28 -34.95
CA LEU A 138 4.98 11.45 -34.10
C LEU A 138 4.58 11.25 -32.64
N THR A 139 5.17 10.24 -32.01
CA THR A 139 5.03 9.97 -30.58
C THR A 139 6.36 10.16 -29.89
N VAL A 140 6.38 10.92 -28.80
CA VAL A 140 7.56 11.25 -28.02
C VAL A 140 7.27 10.96 -26.56
N ALA A 141 8.01 10.04 -25.95
CA ALA A 141 7.83 9.64 -24.57
C ALA A 141 9.16 9.63 -23.82
N ASP A 142 9.19 10.13 -22.59
CA ASP A 142 10.37 10.03 -21.72
C ASP A 142 11.62 10.65 -22.35
N CYS A 143 11.46 11.71 -23.14
CA CYS A 143 12.54 12.33 -23.92
C CYS A 143 13.00 13.66 -23.32
N VAL A 144 14.17 14.11 -23.79
CA VAL A 144 14.74 15.41 -23.43
C VAL A 144 15.15 16.15 -24.70
N PHE A 145 14.70 17.40 -24.86
CA PHE A 145 15.03 18.30 -25.97
C PHE A 145 15.71 19.55 -25.43
N GLU A 146 16.98 19.75 -25.79
CA GLU A 146 17.77 20.89 -25.29
C GLU A 146 18.44 21.71 -26.38
N ASP A 147 18.36 23.03 -26.21
CA ASP A 147 19.15 23.99 -26.98
C ASP A 147 18.94 23.88 -28.50
N HIS A 148 17.68 23.69 -28.91
CA HIS A 148 17.30 23.59 -30.32
C HIS A 148 16.87 24.93 -30.91
N ARG A 149 17.18 25.13 -32.19
CA ARG A 149 16.84 26.37 -32.90
C ARG A 149 16.38 26.14 -34.33
N ALA A 150 15.33 26.85 -34.73
CA ALA A 150 14.88 26.95 -36.12
C ALA A 150 14.63 28.42 -36.49
N PRO A 151 15.11 28.92 -37.65
CA PRO A 151 14.76 30.27 -38.10
C PRO A 151 13.27 30.42 -38.50
N GLY A 152 12.62 29.31 -38.86
CA GLY A 152 11.19 29.23 -39.14
C GLY A 152 10.39 28.85 -37.90
N VAL A 153 9.69 27.72 -37.94
CA VAL A 153 8.78 27.28 -36.88
C VAL A 153 9.30 26.06 -36.13
N GLY A 154 8.90 25.90 -34.87
CA GLY A 154 9.21 24.72 -34.07
C GLY A 154 10.71 24.59 -33.78
N GLY A 155 11.19 25.23 -32.71
CA GLY A 155 12.62 25.26 -32.44
C GLY A 155 13.18 23.86 -32.20
N ALA A 156 12.44 23.01 -31.50
CA ALA A 156 12.71 21.58 -31.40
C ALA A 156 11.92 20.79 -32.46
N ILE A 157 10.58 20.85 -32.41
CA ILE A 157 9.71 19.99 -33.23
C ILE A 157 8.81 20.87 -34.11
N ALA A 158 8.79 20.58 -35.41
CA ALA A 158 7.80 21.11 -36.34
C ALA A 158 7.00 19.96 -36.95
N VAL A 159 5.68 19.98 -36.77
CA VAL A 159 4.74 18.99 -37.34
C VAL A 159 3.85 19.69 -38.38
N VAL A 160 3.81 19.15 -39.60
CA VAL A 160 3.01 19.66 -40.71
C VAL A 160 2.13 18.54 -41.27
N ASN A 161 0.81 18.69 -41.11
CA ASN A 161 -0.22 17.69 -41.46
C ASN A 161 0.02 16.32 -40.79
N GLY A 162 -0.06 16.27 -39.46
CA GLY A 162 0.11 15.02 -38.70
C GLY A 162 -0.37 15.15 -37.27
N SER A 163 -0.41 14.04 -36.55
CA SER A 163 -0.67 14.02 -35.11
C SER A 163 0.62 14.10 -34.31
N LEU A 164 0.50 14.64 -33.10
CA LEU A 164 1.60 14.73 -32.15
C LEU A 164 1.12 14.27 -30.78
N THR A 165 1.83 13.30 -30.22
CA THR A 165 1.65 12.85 -28.84
C THR A 165 2.96 13.00 -28.09
N VAL A 166 2.92 13.68 -26.94
CA VAL A 166 4.09 13.92 -26.10
C VAL A 166 3.79 13.55 -24.66
N GLU A 167 4.61 12.69 -24.06
CA GLU A 167 4.45 12.25 -22.67
C GLU A 167 5.77 12.33 -21.91
N ARG A 168 5.72 12.77 -20.64
CA ARG A 168 6.88 12.71 -19.71
C ARG A 168 8.18 13.28 -20.31
N THR A 169 8.06 14.37 -21.05
CA THR A 169 9.15 14.92 -21.88
C THR A 169 9.43 16.37 -21.51
N THR A 170 10.70 16.75 -21.59
CA THR A 170 11.14 18.14 -21.30
C THR A 170 11.71 18.82 -22.53
N PHE A 171 11.38 20.11 -22.69
CA PHE A 171 11.89 21.02 -23.71
C PHE A 171 12.53 22.22 -23.03
N ALA A 172 13.84 22.35 -23.15
CA ALA A 172 14.59 23.44 -22.53
C ALA A 172 15.30 24.31 -23.58
N ARG A 173 15.19 25.63 -23.41
CA ARG A 173 15.96 26.63 -24.18
C ARG A 173 15.80 26.50 -25.70
N CYS A 174 14.61 26.17 -26.17
CA CYS A 174 14.31 26.05 -27.59
C CYS A 174 13.87 27.39 -28.19
N ASN A 175 14.31 27.69 -29.42
CA ASN A 175 14.06 28.98 -30.06
C ASN A 175 13.56 28.86 -31.51
N ALA A 176 12.50 29.61 -31.84
CA ALA A 176 12.00 29.74 -33.20
C ALA A 176 11.35 31.08 -33.50
N ARG A 177 10.90 31.29 -34.74
CA ARG A 177 10.01 32.41 -35.06
C ARG A 177 8.65 32.21 -34.40
N ASP A 178 8.07 31.02 -34.57
CA ASP A 178 6.81 30.62 -33.98
C ASP A 178 6.92 29.24 -33.33
N GLY A 179 6.40 29.08 -32.11
CA GLY A 179 6.49 27.84 -31.36
C GLY A 179 7.94 27.56 -30.97
N GLY A 180 8.44 28.28 -29.96
CA GLY A 180 9.86 28.24 -29.62
C GLY A 180 10.36 26.81 -29.36
N ALA A 181 9.54 25.94 -28.78
CA ALA A 181 9.80 24.51 -28.72
C ALA A 181 9.07 23.75 -29.84
N ILE A 182 7.74 23.83 -29.89
CA ILE A 182 6.92 23.01 -30.78
C ILE A 182 6.01 23.88 -31.62
N HIS A 183 5.96 23.56 -32.90
CA HIS A 183 4.94 24.05 -33.82
C HIS A 183 4.16 22.91 -34.43
N VAL A 184 2.84 23.05 -34.48
CA VAL A 184 1.94 22.14 -35.21
C VAL A 184 1.08 22.96 -36.16
N ASP A 185 1.07 22.59 -37.43
CA ASP A 185 0.14 23.06 -38.46
C ASP A 185 -0.57 21.85 -39.09
N GLY A 186 -1.86 21.66 -38.83
CA GLY A 186 -2.56 20.45 -39.28
C GLY A 186 -4.02 20.35 -38.86
N SER A 187 -4.65 19.21 -39.14
CA SER A 187 -6.06 18.95 -38.78
C SER A 187 -6.25 17.85 -37.74
N GLU A 188 -5.15 17.21 -37.32
CA GLU A 188 -5.17 16.08 -36.39
C GLU A 188 -5.01 16.54 -34.93
N ALA A 189 -5.29 15.62 -34.01
CA ALA A 189 -5.21 15.87 -32.58
C ALA A 189 -3.76 16.10 -32.11
N VAL A 190 -3.62 16.95 -31.09
CA VAL A 190 -2.38 17.21 -30.36
C VAL A 190 -2.63 16.88 -28.91
N THR A 191 -1.91 15.88 -28.38
CA THR A 191 -2.03 15.41 -27.00
C THR A 191 -0.71 15.55 -26.28
N MET A 192 -0.72 16.16 -25.09
CA MET A 192 0.47 16.26 -24.25
C MET A 192 0.14 16.02 -22.79
N SER A 193 0.91 15.15 -22.12
CA SER A 193 0.77 14.88 -20.69
C SER A 193 2.10 14.84 -19.96
N ASP A 194 2.16 15.41 -18.77
CA ASP A 194 3.34 15.39 -17.90
C ASP A 194 4.58 15.99 -18.60
N VAL A 195 4.39 17.11 -19.29
CA VAL A 195 5.41 17.78 -20.12
C VAL A 195 5.95 19.06 -19.49
N GLY A 196 7.24 19.33 -19.68
CA GLY A 196 7.88 20.55 -19.19
C GLY A 196 8.45 21.40 -20.33
N PHE A 197 8.17 22.70 -20.31
CA PHE A 197 8.74 23.71 -21.20
C PHE A 197 9.42 24.78 -20.37
N ASP A 198 10.74 24.86 -20.44
CA ASP A 198 11.52 25.87 -19.71
C ASP A 198 12.29 26.76 -20.69
N ARG A 199 12.14 28.08 -20.51
CA ARG A 199 12.90 29.11 -21.24
C ARG A 199 12.83 28.96 -22.77
N SER A 200 11.68 28.52 -23.27
CA SER A 200 11.44 28.48 -24.72
C SER A 200 11.01 29.85 -25.23
N VAL A 201 11.57 30.27 -26.36
CA VAL A 201 11.43 31.64 -26.87
C VAL A 201 10.98 31.64 -28.32
N ALA A 202 9.90 32.37 -28.60
CA ALA A 202 9.44 32.67 -29.95
C ALA A 202 9.54 34.15 -30.26
N THR A 203 9.99 34.51 -31.46
CA THR A 203 10.05 35.93 -31.85
C THR A 203 8.69 36.52 -32.23
N ASP A 204 7.70 35.69 -32.60
CA ASP A 204 6.33 36.13 -32.93
C ASP A 204 5.29 35.43 -32.02
N ARG A 205 5.00 34.13 -32.21
CA ARG A 205 3.86 33.46 -31.54
C ARG A 205 4.27 32.25 -30.72
N GLY A 206 3.69 32.12 -29.52
CA GLY A 206 3.78 30.92 -28.70
C GLY A 206 5.21 30.63 -28.25
N GLY A 207 5.63 31.18 -27.11
CA GLY A 207 7.04 31.06 -26.68
C GLY A 207 7.49 29.61 -26.54
N ALA A 208 6.63 28.71 -26.06
CA ALA A 208 6.82 27.28 -26.10
C ALA A 208 6.07 26.63 -27.27
N LEU A 209 4.75 26.84 -27.34
CA LEU A 209 3.84 26.13 -28.25
C LEU A 209 3.14 27.08 -29.20
N ASN A 210 3.18 26.79 -30.50
CA ASN A 210 2.31 27.40 -31.51
C ASN A 210 1.49 26.33 -32.23
N LEU A 211 0.20 26.25 -31.88
CA LEU A 211 -0.73 25.24 -32.38
C LEU A 211 -1.72 25.88 -33.35
N ARG A 212 -1.57 25.56 -34.63
CA ARG A 212 -2.47 26.00 -35.70
C ARG A 212 -3.22 24.79 -36.23
N THR A 213 -4.25 24.39 -35.51
CA THR A 213 -4.96 23.13 -35.77
C THR A 213 -6.46 23.28 -35.78
N THR A 214 -7.12 22.39 -36.52
CA THR A 214 -8.58 22.15 -36.43
C THR A 214 -8.90 20.90 -35.59
N GLY A 215 -7.89 20.10 -35.25
CA GLY A 215 -8.02 18.94 -34.37
C GLY A 215 -8.10 19.34 -32.91
N ALA A 216 -8.47 18.40 -32.04
CA ALA A 216 -8.51 18.63 -30.60
C ALA A 216 -7.10 18.86 -30.03
N VAL A 217 -6.98 19.77 -29.08
CA VAL A 217 -5.78 20.02 -28.29
C VAL A 217 -6.09 19.65 -26.84
N ASP A 218 -5.34 18.70 -26.29
CA ASP A 218 -5.47 18.25 -24.90
C ASP A 218 -4.10 18.33 -24.22
N LEU A 219 -3.98 19.18 -23.20
CA LEU A 219 -2.76 19.44 -22.45
C LEU A 219 -3.02 19.22 -20.96
N GLN A 220 -2.34 18.24 -20.37
CA GLN A 220 -2.55 17.88 -18.96
C GLN A 220 -1.25 17.83 -18.19
N ARG A 221 -1.27 18.32 -16.94
CA ARG A 221 -0.10 18.25 -16.03
C ARG A 221 1.17 18.82 -16.66
N ALA A 222 1.03 19.95 -17.36
CA ALA A 222 2.14 20.58 -18.06
C ALA A 222 2.74 21.73 -17.22
N LEU A 223 4.06 21.90 -17.29
CA LEU A 223 4.77 23.07 -16.76
C LEU A 223 5.24 23.95 -17.91
N PHE A 224 4.79 25.21 -17.94
CA PHE A 224 5.29 26.25 -18.83
C PHE A 224 5.97 27.33 -18.01
N ALA A 225 7.31 27.33 -18.01
CA ALA A 225 8.11 28.22 -17.18
C ALA A 225 9.01 29.13 -18.02
N ASN A 226 9.01 30.42 -17.69
CA ASN A 226 9.93 31.42 -18.24
C ASN A 226 9.88 31.53 -19.77
N GLY A 227 8.73 31.22 -20.38
CA GLY A 227 8.53 31.31 -21.83
C GLY A 227 8.38 32.77 -22.27
N SER A 228 8.82 33.08 -23.50
CA SER A 228 8.69 34.43 -24.04
C SER A 228 8.20 34.44 -25.49
N ALA A 229 7.23 35.31 -25.79
CA ALA A 229 6.75 35.56 -27.15
C ALA A 229 6.91 37.04 -27.53
N GLY A 230 7.61 37.28 -28.65
CA GLY A 230 7.97 38.62 -29.12
C GLY A 230 6.95 39.29 -30.05
N GLY A 231 5.90 38.62 -30.49
CA GLY A 231 5.00 39.14 -31.51
C GLY A 231 3.86 40.01 -31.00
N ASN A 232 3.15 40.67 -31.92
CA ASN A 232 1.91 41.39 -31.61
C ASN A 232 0.75 40.44 -31.22
N ARG A 233 0.92 39.15 -31.49
CA ARG A 233 -0.01 38.06 -31.16
C ARG A 233 0.62 37.15 -30.10
N GLY A 234 1.34 37.75 -29.15
CA GLY A 234 2.04 37.02 -28.10
C GLY A 234 1.09 36.19 -27.23
N GLY A 235 1.60 35.04 -26.80
CA GLY A 235 1.11 34.11 -25.79
C GLY A 235 2.37 33.46 -25.24
N GLY A 236 2.98 34.07 -24.22
CA GLY A 236 4.37 33.84 -23.83
C GLY A 236 4.75 32.37 -23.63
N ALA A 237 3.78 31.52 -23.29
CA ALA A 237 3.89 30.07 -23.36
C ALA A 237 3.20 29.50 -24.61
N ILE A 238 1.89 29.72 -24.77
CA ILE A 238 1.06 29.03 -25.76
C ILE A 238 0.32 30.02 -26.64
N TYR A 239 0.34 29.76 -27.94
CA TYR A 239 -0.58 30.35 -28.90
C TYR A 239 -1.38 29.25 -29.61
N VAL A 240 -2.70 29.35 -29.62
CA VAL A 240 -3.61 28.44 -30.34
C VAL A 240 -4.47 29.24 -31.32
N GLU A 241 -4.51 28.81 -32.58
CA GLU A 241 -5.34 29.42 -33.63
C GLU A 241 -6.02 28.37 -34.51
N GLY A 242 -7.34 28.46 -34.61
CA GLY A 242 -8.15 27.57 -35.44
C GLY A 242 -9.44 27.14 -34.73
N PRO A 243 -10.43 26.62 -35.48
CA PRO A 243 -11.65 26.06 -34.90
C PRO A 243 -11.35 24.68 -34.28
N SER A 244 -10.58 24.66 -33.20
CA SER A 244 -10.26 23.48 -32.40
C SER A 244 -11.03 23.49 -31.08
N THR A 245 -11.12 22.33 -30.45
CA THR A 245 -11.39 22.22 -29.00
C THR A 245 -10.05 22.21 -28.26
N THR A 246 -9.87 23.11 -27.29
CA THR A 246 -8.64 23.24 -26.51
C THR A 246 -8.94 23.01 -25.03
N GLU A 247 -8.44 21.90 -24.51
CA GLU A 247 -8.57 21.48 -23.11
C GLU A 247 -7.20 21.58 -22.44
N VAL A 248 -7.12 22.32 -21.33
CA VAL A 248 -5.89 22.46 -20.54
C VAL A 248 -6.21 22.26 -19.07
N SER A 249 -5.60 21.25 -18.45
CA SER A 249 -5.87 20.95 -17.04
C SER A 249 -4.64 20.65 -16.21
N GLN A 250 -4.76 20.89 -14.89
CA GLN A 250 -3.75 20.57 -13.89
C GLN A 250 -2.35 21.11 -14.21
N SER A 251 -2.28 22.21 -14.96
CA SER A 251 -1.04 22.74 -15.52
C SER A 251 -0.58 24.00 -14.80
N VAL A 252 0.72 24.29 -14.88
CA VAL A 252 1.36 25.44 -14.25
C VAL A 252 1.94 26.36 -15.30
N PHE A 253 1.51 27.62 -15.31
CA PHE A 253 2.05 28.70 -16.12
C PHE A 253 2.79 29.67 -15.21
N LEU A 254 4.13 29.64 -15.26
CA LEU A 254 5.00 30.39 -14.36
C LEU A 254 5.86 31.38 -15.12
N SER A 255 5.72 32.68 -14.82
CA SER A 255 6.60 33.74 -15.31
C SER A 255 6.74 33.78 -16.84
N ASN A 256 5.65 33.51 -17.56
CA ASN A 256 5.63 33.63 -19.01
C ASN A 256 5.34 35.06 -19.42
N HIS A 257 6.01 35.51 -20.48
CA HIS A 257 6.03 36.91 -20.87
C HIS A 257 5.67 37.13 -22.34
N ALA A 258 4.77 38.08 -22.59
CA ALA A 258 4.54 38.64 -23.93
C ALA A 258 5.16 40.04 -24.02
N THR A 259 6.32 40.14 -24.70
CA THR A 259 7.16 41.35 -24.66
C THR A 259 6.60 42.51 -25.49
N ASN A 260 5.76 42.23 -26.49
CA ASN A 260 5.25 43.25 -27.39
C ASN A 260 3.76 43.55 -27.14
N GLY A 261 3.48 44.84 -26.96
CA GLY A 261 2.19 45.39 -26.57
C GLY A 261 1.12 45.42 -27.67
N GLY A 262 1.23 44.57 -28.70
CA GLY A 262 0.22 44.47 -29.74
C GLY A 262 -1.15 44.24 -29.11
N ALA A 263 -2.19 44.91 -29.63
CA ALA A 263 -3.52 44.95 -29.05
C ALA A 263 -4.22 43.58 -28.96
N GLU A 264 -3.54 42.49 -29.33
CA GLU A 264 -4.08 41.14 -29.46
C GLU A 264 -3.53 40.14 -28.41
N GLY A 265 -2.34 40.34 -27.83
CA GLY A 265 -1.61 39.32 -27.04
C GLY A 265 -2.08 39.06 -25.60
N GLY A 266 -1.72 37.88 -25.05
CA GLY A 266 -1.80 37.48 -23.64
C GLY A 266 -0.42 37.04 -23.11
N GLY A 267 -0.18 37.13 -21.79
CA GLY A 267 1.15 36.94 -21.21
C GLY A 267 1.59 35.47 -21.16
N ALA A 268 0.72 34.54 -20.76
CA ALA A 268 0.99 33.11 -20.85
C ALA A 268 0.32 32.46 -22.06
N VAL A 269 -1.01 32.58 -22.19
CA VAL A 269 -1.79 31.86 -23.19
C VAL A 269 -2.61 32.83 -24.03
N HIS A 270 -2.57 32.62 -25.35
CA HIS A 270 -3.38 33.33 -26.32
C HIS A 270 -4.19 32.34 -27.16
N LEU A 271 -5.51 32.46 -27.11
CA LEU A 271 -6.45 31.66 -27.87
C LEU A 271 -7.14 32.48 -28.95
N ARG A 272 -7.24 31.95 -30.17
CA ARG A 272 -7.90 32.63 -31.29
C ARG A 272 -8.85 31.70 -32.05
N GLY A 273 -10.16 31.92 -31.86
CA GLY A 273 -11.21 31.22 -32.59
C GLY A 273 -11.41 29.76 -32.18
N THR A 274 -10.96 29.38 -30.99
CA THR A 274 -11.08 28.03 -30.40
C THR A 274 -12.12 28.02 -29.27
N THR A 275 -12.70 26.86 -29.02
CA THR A 275 -13.57 26.60 -27.85
C THR A 275 -12.89 25.62 -26.91
N GLY A 276 -13.29 25.55 -25.64
CA GLY A 276 -12.85 24.48 -24.74
C GLY A 276 -12.79 24.91 -23.28
N THR A 277 -11.99 24.19 -22.48
CA THR A 277 -11.89 24.45 -21.05
C THR A 277 -10.46 24.60 -20.53
N PHE A 278 -10.33 25.40 -19.47
CA PHE A 278 -9.17 25.46 -18.60
C PHE A 278 -9.64 25.07 -17.20
N ALA A 279 -9.06 24.02 -16.63
CA ALA A 279 -9.45 23.53 -15.31
C ALA A 279 -8.26 23.20 -14.40
N ASP A 280 -8.37 23.55 -13.12
CA ASP A 280 -7.38 23.18 -12.09
C ASP A 280 -5.95 23.66 -12.38
N ASN A 281 -5.81 24.77 -13.09
CA ASN A 281 -4.50 25.31 -13.45
C ASN A 281 -4.00 26.34 -12.43
N LEU A 282 -2.68 26.49 -12.35
CA LEU A 282 -2.01 27.56 -11.63
C LEU A 282 -1.35 28.53 -12.62
N TRP A 283 -1.73 29.80 -12.53
CA TRP A 283 -1.20 30.89 -13.33
C TRP A 283 -0.47 31.86 -12.40
N CYS A 284 0.85 31.86 -12.41
CA CYS A 284 1.63 32.70 -11.53
C CYS A 284 2.59 33.62 -12.26
N THR A 285 2.57 34.90 -11.86
CA THR A 285 3.55 35.93 -12.27
C THR A 285 3.73 36.05 -13.79
N ASN A 286 2.72 35.69 -14.57
CA ASN A 286 2.75 35.87 -16.02
C ASN A 286 2.42 37.33 -16.34
N ASP A 287 3.09 37.88 -17.35
CA ASP A 287 2.92 39.27 -17.67
C ASP A 287 2.86 39.58 -19.18
N SER A 288 2.13 40.65 -19.50
CA SER A 288 1.86 41.08 -20.86
C SER A 288 2.08 42.58 -21.01
N ALA A 289 2.83 42.96 -22.04
CA ALA A 289 2.97 44.36 -22.44
C ALA A 289 1.64 44.97 -23.00
N SER A 290 0.58 44.18 -23.18
CA SER A 290 -0.73 44.64 -23.62
C SER A 290 -1.85 44.24 -22.66
N ASN A 291 -2.63 43.22 -22.99
CA ASN A 291 -3.78 42.76 -22.23
C ASN A 291 -3.56 41.32 -21.74
N GLY A 292 -4.34 40.87 -20.76
CA GLY A 292 -4.41 39.46 -20.34
C GLY A 292 -3.06 38.96 -19.84
N GLY A 293 -2.64 39.33 -18.63
CA GLY A 293 -1.32 38.93 -18.10
C GLY A 293 -1.13 37.41 -18.03
N ALA A 294 -2.20 36.65 -17.79
CA ALA A 294 -2.20 35.21 -17.92
C ALA A 294 -2.86 34.75 -19.23
N LEU A 295 -4.17 35.00 -19.37
CA LEU A 295 -5.01 34.42 -20.42
C LEU A 295 -5.65 35.50 -21.29
N ALA A 296 -5.46 35.40 -22.60
CA ALA A 296 -6.16 36.19 -23.60
C ALA A 296 -7.01 35.31 -24.52
N VAL A 297 -8.33 35.54 -24.53
CA VAL A 297 -9.30 34.83 -25.38
C VAL A 297 -9.78 35.73 -26.50
N ARG A 298 -9.59 35.32 -27.76
CA ARG A 298 -9.97 36.07 -28.95
C ARG A 298 -10.89 35.30 -29.89
N GLY A 299 -12.19 35.37 -29.63
CA GLY A 299 -13.19 34.61 -30.38
C GLY A 299 -13.20 33.13 -30.02
N GLY A 300 -14.34 32.48 -30.24
CA GLY A 300 -14.63 31.16 -29.68
C GLY A 300 -15.07 31.25 -28.22
N SER A 301 -15.54 30.14 -27.64
CA SER A 301 -16.16 30.13 -26.30
C SER A 301 -15.36 29.29 -25.32
N MET A 302 -15.04 29.86 -24.16
CA MET A 302 -14.14 29.25 -23.18
C MET A 302 -14.80 29.12 -21.81
N SER A 303 -14.57 28.00 -21.13
CA SER A 303 -14.87 27.81 -19.72
C SER A 303 -13.58 27.75 -18.92
N VAL A 304 -13.50 28.47 -17.81
CA VAL A 304 -12.35 28.47 -16.89
C VAL A 304 -12.88 28.14 -15.51
N SER A 305 -12.36 27.08 -14.88
CA SER A 305 -12.87 26.60 -13.59
C SER A 305 -11.82 26.05 -12.66
N HIS A 306 -11.91 26.34 -11.36
CA HIS A 306 -10.94 25.88 -10.36
C HIS A 306 -9.50 26.34 -10.63
N ASP A 307 -9.35 27.40 -11.43
CA ASP A 307 -8.06 27.99 -11.77
C ASP A 307 -7.65 29.05 -10.76
N VAL A 308 -6.35 29.06 -10.42
CA VAL A 308 -5.74 30.01 -9.49
C VAL A 308 -4.82 30.97 -10.25
N PHE A 309 -5.12 32.26 -10.21
CA PHE A 309 -4.35 33.33 -10.81
C PHE A 309 -3.67 34.16 -9.73
N LEU A 310 -2.35 34.06 -9.62
CA LEU A 310 -1.53 34.79 -8.65
C LEU A 310 -0.64 35.80 -9.36
N GLU A 311 -0.82 37.08 -9.03
CA GLU A 311 0.12 38.15 -9.40
C GLU A 311 0.39 38.27 -10.90
N ASN A 312 -0.60 37.93 -11.73
CA ASN A 312 -0.51 38.12 -13.17
C ASN A 312 -0.75 39.61 -13.49
N ASP A 313 0.04 40.14 -14.41
CA ASP A 313 0.05 41.57 -14.70
C ASP A 313 -0.06 41.88 -16.19
N ALA A 314 -0.87 42.88 -16.52
CA ALA A 314 -0.95 43.45 -17.86
C ALA A 314 -0.66 44.94 -17.80
N ALA A 315 0.13 45.46 -18.74
CA ALA A 315 0.41 46.89 -18.81
C ALA A 315 -0.84 47.71 -19.18
N THR A 316 -1.76 47.13 -19.96
CA THR A 316 -3.00 47.79 -20.39
C THR A 316 -4.21 47.32 -19.60
N SER A 317 -4.68 46.08 -19.76
CA SER A 317 -5.95 45.65 -19.12
C SER A 317 -6.11 44.15 -18.98
N GLY A 318 -6.95 43.73 -18.03
CA GLY A 318 -7.18 42.31 -17.75
C GLY A 318 -5.91 41.69 -17.16
N GLY A 319 -5.52 42.12 -15.96
CA GLY A 319 -4.25 41.69 -15.36
C GLY A 319 -4.09 40.17 -15.32
N ALA A 320 -5.17 39.44 -15.03
CA ALA A 320 -5.22 37.99 -15.22
C ALA A 320 -5.83 37.61 -16.58
N VAL A 321 -7.09 38.02 -16.81
CA VAL A 321 -7.89 37.54 -17.94
C VAL A 321 -8.38 38.68 -18.81
N PHE A 322 -8.16 38.54 -20.11
CA PHE A 322 -8.73 39.41 -21.14
C PHE A 322 -9.54 38.59 -22.14
N ALA A 323 -10.79 38.96 -22.39
CA ALA A 323 -11.64 38.27 -23.36
C ALA A 323 -12.19 39.25 -24.39
N SER A 324 -12.07 38.90 -25.68
CA SER A 324 -12.61 39.69 -26.80
C SER A 324 -13.15 38.77 -27.89
N GLY A 325 -14.46 38.77 -28.09
CA GLY A 325 -15.16 37.87 -29.00
C GLY A 325 -15.52 36.52 -28.36
N GLY A 326 -16.67 35.97 -28.77
CA GLY A 326 -17.25 34.76 -28.20
C GLY A 326 -17.73 34.95 -26.75
N THR A 327 -17.84 33.86 -25.98
CA THR A 327 -18.29 33.89 -24.58
C THR A 327 -17.24 33.25 -23.69
N THR A 328 -16.84 33.93 -22.61
CA THR A 328 -15.95 33.36 -21.59
C THR A 328 -16.68 33.22 -20.27
N THR A 329 -16.64 32.04 -19.67
CA THR A 329 -17.24 31.78 -18.35
C THR A 329 -16.16 31.40 -17.37
N LEU A 330 -16.11 32.09 -16.24
CA LEU A 330 -15.21 31.84 -15.13
C LEU A 330 -16.06 31.43 -13.92
N THR A 331 -15.84 30.22 -13.41
CA THR A 331 -16.59 29.64 -12.29
C THR A 331 -15.63 29.05 -11.28
N HIS A 332 -15.79 29.32 -9.99
CA HIS A 332 -14.87 28.78 -8.97
C HIS A 332 -13.41 29.11 -9.32
N VAL A 333 -13.10 30.38 -9.60
CA VAL A 333 -11.70 30.81 -9.86
C VAL A 333 -11.24 31.77 -8.78
N SER A 334 -9.96 31.70 -8.42
CA SER A 334 -9.33 32.62 -7.46
C SER A 334 -8.35 33.53 -8.19
N ILE A 335 -8.60 34.84 -8.20
CA ILE A 335 -7.71 35.83 -8.80
C ILE A 335 -7.19 36.76 -7.70
N LEU A 336 -5.90 36.64 -7.39
CA LEU A 336 -5.27 37.37 -6.32
C LEU A 336 -4.07 38.16 -6.82
N GLY A 337 -4.00 39.41 -6.38
CA GLY A 337 -2.88 40.28 -6.70
C GLY A 337 -2.84 40.68 -8.18
N GLY A 338 -2.01 41.67 -8.47
CA GLY A 338 -1.90 42.27 -9.80
C GLY A 338 -1.82 43.79 -9.70
N THR A 339 -1.01 44.38 -10.58
CA THR A 339 -0.63 45.79 -10.54
C THR A 339 -1.03 46.56 -11.81
N THR A 340 -1.92 45.99 -12.62
CA THR A 340 -2.38 46.57 -13.89
C THR A 340 -2.95 47.96 -13.69
N GLN A 341 -2.38 48.95 -14.37
CA GLN A 341 -2.61 50.36 -14.04
C GLN A 341 -3.83 51.01 -14.71
N ASN A 342 -4.42 50.42 -15.75
CA ASN A 342 -5.53 51.08 -16.47
C ASN A 342 -6.93 50.55 -16.13
N VAL A 343 -7.33 49.36 -16.58
CA VAL A 343 -8.71 48.90 -16.35
C VAL A 343 -8.78 47.38 -16.22
N GLY A 344 -9.58 46.88 -15.26
CA GLY A 344 -9.78 45.46 -15.04
C GLY A 344 -8.50 44.80 -14.55
N SER A 345 -8.10 45.11 -13.32
CA SER A 345 -6.85 44.57 -12.77
C SER A 345 -6.86 43.04 -12.63
N ALA A 346 -8.05 42.44 -12.58
CA ALA A 346 -8.26 41.00 -12.70
C ALA A 346 -8.81 40.64 -14.08
N ILE A 347 -9.97 41.20 -14.45
CA ILE A 347 -10.76 40.79 -15.61
C ILE A 347 -11.12 42.00 -16.48
N ARG A 348 -10.89 41.88 -17.79
CA ARG A 348 -11.36 42.85 -18.80
C ARG A 348 -12.14 42.11 -19.90
N GLY A 349 -13.44 42.40 -20.02
CA GLY A 349 -14.31 41.86 -21.06
C GLY A 349 -14.57 42.87 -22.18
N ALA A 350 -14.29 42.49 -23.42
CA ALA A 350 -14.66 43.18 -24.66
C ALA A 350 -15.71 42.39 -25.48
N ALA A 351 -16.26 41.37 -24.85
CA ALA A 351 -17.33 40.49 -25.27
C ALA A 351 -17.90 39.80 -24.02
N PRO A 352 -18.99 39.04 -24.12
CA PRO A 352 -19.62 38.40 -22.97
C PRO A 352 -18.65 37.58 -22.11
N VAL A 353 -18.45 38.04 -20.88
CA VAL A 353 -17.73 37.36 -19.79
C VAL A 353 -18.70 37.16 -18.64
N THR A 354 -18.83 35.94 -18.16
CA THR A 354 -19.55 35.64 -16.92
C THR A 354 -18.55 35.23 -15.85
N PHE A 355 -18.57 35.89 -14.71
CA PHE A 355 -17.78 35.52 -13.53
C PHE A 355 -18.75 35.22 -12.38
N ARG A 356 -18.69 34.00 -11.84
CA ARG A 356 -19.50 33.58 -10.69
C ARG A 356 -18.74 32.58 -9.82
N ASP A 357 -19.17 32.45 -8.58
CA ASP A 357 -18.65 31.53 -7.57
C ASP A 357 -17.12 31.64 -7.34
N GLY A 358 -16.51 32.72 -7.83
CA GLY A 358 -15.08 32.95 -7.72
C GLY A 358 -14.74 33.94 -6.62
N PHE A 359 -13.44 34.11 -6.38
CA PHE A 359 -12.87 35.06 -5.44
C PHE A 359 -11.89 35.99 -6.14
N VAL A 360 -12.02 37.30 -5.92
CA VAL A 360 -11.07 38.31 -6.41
C VAL A 360 -10.61 39.21 -5.26
N GLY A 361 -9.30 39.29 -5.04
CA GLY A 361 -8.80 40.10 -3.95
C GLY A 361 -7.35 40.58 -4.05
N PHE A 362 -7.02 41.48 -3.13
CA PHE A 362 -5.66 41.99 -2.91
C PHE A 362 -5.05 42.74 -4.12
N HIS A 363 -5.88 43.33 -4.99
CA HIS A 363 -5.40 44.18 -6.09
C HIS A 363 -5.06 45.60 -5.58
N THR A 364 -3.85 46.07 -5.87
CA THR A 364 -3.27 47.27 -5.22
C THR A 364 -3.35 48.56 -6.05
N VAL A 365 -4.17 48.61 -7.10
CA VAL A 365 -4.22 49.70 -8.09
C VAL A 365 -5.51 50.53 -8.03
N VAL A 366 -5.47 51.73 -8.63
CA VAL A 366 -6.44 52.83 -8.45
C VAL A 366 -7.75 52.65 -9.24
N GLN A 367 -7.86 51.61 -10.06
CA GLN A 367 -9.03 51.33 -10.89
C GLN A 367 -9.72 50.05 -10.40
N VAL A 368 -10.67 49.53 -11.16
CA VAL A 368 -11.52 48.42 -10.72
C VAL A 368 -10.94 47.05 -11.06
N ALA A 369 -11.27 46.04 -10.25
CA ALA A 369 -10.84 44.67 -10.48
C ALA A 369 -11.46 44.04 -11.73
N THR A 370 -12.73 44.33 -12.03
CA THR A 370 -13.35 43.98 -13.31
C THR A 370 -13.76 45.21 -14.11
N SER A 371 -13.69 45.08 -15.43
CA SER A 371 -14.20 46.12 -16.32
C SER A 371 -14.69 45.57 -17.64
N SER A 372 -15.57 46.35 -18.27
CA SER A 372 -16.14 46.03 -19.57
C SER A 372 -15.76 47.07 -20.62
N GLN A 373 -15.61 46.66 -21.88
CA GLN A 373 -15.44 47.60 -22.99
C GLN A 373 -16.79 48.20 -23.40
N ASN A 374 -17.85 47.40 -23.38
CA ASN A 374 -19.22 47.86 -23.57
C ASN A 374 -20.08 47.42 -22.38
N ALA A 375 -21.05 48.26 -22.00
CA ALA A 375 -21.94 47.98 -20.88
C ALA A 375 -22.65 46.62 -21.04
N GLY A 376 -22.55 45.79 -19.99
CA GLY A 376 -23.10 44.44 -19.95
C GLY A 376 -22.25 43.35 -20.60
N ASP A 377 -21.07 43.67 -21.16
CA ASP A 377 -20.15 42.64 -21.64
C ASP A 377 -19.60 41.79 -20.49
N VAL A 378 -19.52 42.30 -19.27
CA VAL A 378 -19.13 41.54 -18.09
C VAL A 378 -20.31 41.42 -17.15
N THR A 379 -20.68 40.19 -16.79
CA THR A 379 -21.69 39.86 -15.79
C THR A 379 -21.04 39.18 -14.60
N VAL A 380 -21.26 39.73 -13.41
CA VAL A 380 -20.75 39.22 -12.14
C VAL A 380 -21.90 38.70 -11.29
N GLY A 381 -21.90 37.39 -11.02
CA GLY A 381 -22.81 36.71 -10.09
C GLY A 381 -22.23 36.61 -8.68
N THR A 382 -22.87 35.81 -7.82
CA THR A 382 -22.41 35.45 -6.45
C THR A 382 -20.90 35.21 -6.45
N SER A 383 -20.14 35.95 -5.66
CA SER A 383 -18.65 35.93 -5.70
C SER A 383 -18.05 36.64 -4.48
N GLY A 384 -16.82 36.27 -4.11
CA GLY A 384 -16.06 36.89 -3.04
C GLY A 384 -15.17 38.05 -3.52
N TRP A 385 -15.18 39.16 -2.78
CA TRP A 385 -14.38 40.36 -3.09
C TRP A 385 -13.71 40.92 -1.85
N TRP A 386 -12.39 41.06 -1.86
CA TRP A 386 -11.67 41.54 -0.68
C TRP A 386 -10.44 42.39 -1.01
N GLN A 387 -10.32 43.56 -0.38
CA GLN A 387 -9.14 44.45 -0.49
C GLN A 387 -8.73 44.82 -1.92
N ASN A 388 -9.70 45.18 -2.77
CA ASN A 388 -9.43 45.75 -4.10
C ASN A 388 -9.37 47.28 -4.02
N ALA A 389 -8.18 47.85 -4.17
CA ALA A 389 -7.92 49.26 -3.84
C ALA A 389 -8.73 50.29 -4.66
N GLY A 390 -8.97 50.04 -5.95
CA GLY A 390 -9.77 50.93 -6.80
C GLY A 390 -11.19 50.44 -7.07
N GLY A 391 -11.69 49.52 -6.23
CA GLY A 391 -13.04 49.00 -6.28
C GLY A 391 -13.18 47.66 -7.01
N ASN A 392 -14.37 47.06 -6.90
CA ASN A 392 -14.62 45.73 -7.44
C ASN A 392 -14.92 45.76 -8.95
N TRP A 393 -15.83 46.65 -9.39
CA TRP A 393 -16.29 46.69 -10.79
C TRP A 393 -16.51 48.12 -11.28
N ASP A 394 -16.38 48.35 -12.59
CA ASP A 394 -16.85 49.59 -13.22
C ASP A 394 -18.38 49.58 -13.36
N GLY A 395 -19.00 50.78 -13.42
CA GLY A 395 -20.46 50.91 -13.54
C GLY A 395 -21.07 50.37 -14.84
N ASP A 396 -20.24 49.85 -15.75
CA ASP A 396 -20.64 49.20 -17.00
C ASP A 396 -20.76 47.67 -16.83
N THR A 397 -20.24 47.11 -15.73
CA THR A 397 -20.37 45.70 -15.34
C THR A 397 -21.76 45.44 -14.74
N THR A 398 -22.44 44.38 -15.19
CA THR A 398 -23.72 43.95 -14.60
C THR A 398 -23.49 43.11 -13.34
N ASN A 399 -24.30 43.36 -12.32
CA ASN A 399 -24.20 42.73 -11.01
C ASN A 399 -25.54 42.06 -10.67
N ASP A 400 -25.50 40.75 -10.43
CA ASP A 400 -26.67 39.92 -10.14
C ASP A 400 -26.85 39.61 -8.62
N GLY A 401 -25.98 40.15 -7.75
CA GLY A 401 -26.07 40.08 -6.30
C GLY A 401 -25.29 38.92 -5.64
N GLY A 402 -25.45 38.77 -4.31
CA GLY A 402 -24.96 37.61 -3.55
C GLY A 402 -23.46 37.61 -3.19
N HIS A 403 -22.80 38.77 -3.14
CA HIS A 403 -21.35 38.81 -2.93
C HIS A 403 -20.92 38.79 -1.46
N VAL A 404 -19.82 38.09 -1.18
CA VAL A 404 -19.12 38.14 0.10
C VAL A 404 -18.05 39.23 0.06
N THR A 405 -18.07 40.13 1.03
CA THR A 405 -17.15 41.30 1.11
C THR A 405 -16.46 41.44 2.47
N THR A 406 -16.61 40.43 3.32
CA THR A 406 -15.94 40.32 4.63
C THR A 406 -14.57 39.64 4.48
N ASN A 407 -13.77 39.65 5.56
CA ASN A 407 -12.44 39.06 5.53
C ASN A 407 -12.52 37.57 5.13
N PRO A 408 -11.93 37.15 4.00
CA PRO A 408 -12.05 35.80 3.47
C PRO A 408 -11.20 34.79 4.24
N MET A 409 -10.38 35.23 5.20
CA MET A 409 -9.45 34.37 5.95
C MET A 409 -8.54 33.56 5.02
N ILE A 410 -8.12 34.21 3.93
CA ILE A 410 -7.04 33.77 3.06
C ILE A 410 -5.83 34.62 3.44
N THR A 411 -4.66 33.98 3.57
CA THR A 411 -3.38 34.64 3.80
C THR A 411 -2.49 34.43 2.59
N PRO A 412 -2.63 35.28 1.54
CA PRO A 412 -1.78 35.17 0.38
C PRO A 412 -0.33 35.38 0.81
N SER A 413 0.58 34.60 0.24
CA SER A 413 2.02 34.79 0.42
C SER A 413 2.60 35.33 -0.88
N PRO A 414 2.75 36.67 -1.01
CA PRO A 414 3.14 37.28 -2.27
C PRO A 414 4.45 36.71 -2.82
N GLY A 415 4.50 36.50 -4.14
CA GLY A 415 5.67 35.97 -4.85
C GLY A 415 6.00 34.49 -4.60
N THR A 416 5.20 33.74 -3.81
CA THR A 416 5.46 32.31 -3.56
C THR A 416 4.94 31.38 -4.65
N CYS A 417 4.00 31.86 -5.48
CA CYS A 417 3.34 31.04 -6.50
C CYS A 417 2.75 29.72 -5.96
N ASP A 418 2.29 29.73 -4.71
CA ASP A 418 1.69 28.56 -4.09
C ASP A 418 0.19 28.52 -4.37
N ARG A 419 -0.27 27.48 -5.07
CA ARG A 419 -1.70 27.26 -5.35
C ARG A 419 -2.50 27.18 -4.04
N GLU A 420 -1.95 26.56 -3.00
CA GLU A 420 -2.64 26.36 -1.71
C GLU A 420 -2.78 27.65 -0.90
N SER A 421 -2.02 28.70 -1.23
CA SER A 421 -2.11 30.00 -0.56
C SER A 421 -3.48 30.70 -0.71
N VAL A 422 -4.32 30.22 -1.63
CA VAL A 422 -5.69 30.74 -1.83
C VAL A 422 -6.76 29.93 -1.10
N ARG A 423 -6.39 28.82 -0.45
CA ARG A 423 -7.33 27.99 0.30
C ARG A 423 -7.88 28.79 1.47
N PRO A 424 -9.21 28.94 1.61
CA PRO A 424 -9.79 29.59 2.77
C PRO A 424 -9.53 28.78 4.04
N ALA A 425 -9.18 29.45 5.13
CA ALA A 425 -9.09 28.81 6.45
C ALA A 425 -10.47 28.45 7.00
N LEU A 426 -10.50 27.58 8.01
CA LEU A 426 -11.71 27.20 8.73
C LEU A 426 -12.50 28.43 9.23
N GLY A 427 -13.84 28.37 9.09
CA GLY A 427 -14.76 29.46 9.42
C GLY A 427 -14.81 30.58 8.38
N SER A 428 -14.11 30.45 7.25
CA SER A 428 -14.10 31.47 6.20
C SER A 428 -15.53 31.75 5.69
N PRO A 429 -15.90 33.03 5.48
CA PRO A 429 -17.19 33.36 4.88
C PRO A 429 -17.29 32.95 3.41
N LEU A 430 -16.23 32.41 2.80
CA LEU A 430 -16.25 31.86 1.44
C LEU A 430 -16.74 30.41 1.41
N ILE A 431 -16.62 29.67 2.51
CA ILE A 431 -17.01 28.25 2.59
C ILE A 431 -18.53 28.12 2.47
N ARG A 432 -18.99 27.24 1.57
CA ARG A 432 -20.41 26.99 1.25
C ARG A 432 -21.22 28.23 0.82
N ALA A 433 -20.53 29.28 0.38
CA ALA A 433 -21.16 30.55 0.03
C ALA A 433 -21.27 30.77 -1.50
N ALA A 434 -20.80 29.80 -2.30
CA ALA A 434 -21.08 29.76 -3.74
C ALA A 434 -22.57 29.50 -4.01
N SER A 435 -23.02 29.83 -5.22
CA SER A 435 -24.42 29.68 -5.63
C SER A 435 -24.90 28.22 -5.72
N ASP A 436 -23.97 27.27 -5.79
CA ASP A 436 -24.21 25.84 -5.77
C ASP A 436 -23.95 25.19 -4.39
N GLY A 437 -23.63 25.99 -3.37
CA GLY A 437 -23.34 25.51 -2.01
C GLY A 437 -21.89 25.07 -1.79
N GLN A 438 -21.00 25.22 -2.76
CA GLN A 438 -19.56 24.95 -2.62
C GLN A 438 -18.79 26.16 -2.06
N THR A 439 -17.48 26.02 -1.88
CA THR A 439 -16.61 27.13 -1.49
C THR A 439 -16.43 28.11 -2.64
N MET A 440 -16.58 29.42 -2.38
CA MET A 440 -16.23 30.44 -3.37
C MET A 440 -14.72 30.52 -3.59
N GLY A 441 -14.30 30.54 -4.86
CA GLY A 441 -12.90 30.51 -5.26
C GLY A 441 -12.51 29.17 -5.89
N ALA A 442 -11.22 28.97 -6.12
CA ALA A 442 -10.71 27.83 -6.87
C ALA A 442 -10.44 26.56 -6.05
N LEU A 443 -10.31 26.70 -4.73
CA LEU A 443 -10.02 25.59 -3.83
C LEU A 443 -11.11 25.51 -2.78
N GLU A 444 -11.59 24.29 -2.55
CA GLU A 444 -12.45 24.02 -1.41
C GLU A 444 -11.73 24.35 -0.10
N GLY A 445 -12.45 24.99 0.81
CA GLY A 445 -12.01 25.09 2.20
C GLY A 445 -11.97 23.70 2.84
N PRO A 446 -11.44 23.58 4.07
CA PRO A 446 -11.59 22.34 4.83
C PRO A 446 -13.07 21.93 4.85
N SER A 447 -13.35 20.76 4.30
CA SER A 447 -14.67 20.20 4.08
C SER A 447 -14.92 19.10 5.10
N GLY A 448 -15.39 19.47 6.28
CA GLY A 448 -16.23 18.54 7.01
C GLY A 448 -17.67 18.80 6.69
N SER A 449 -18.44 17.71 6.62
CA SER A 449 -19.82 17.81 7.05
C SER A 449 -19.82 18.05 8.56
N ASP A 450 -20.98 18.41 9.07
CA ASP A 450 -21.28 18.48 10.50
C ASP A 450 -22.65 17.83 10.52
N ASP A 451 -22.66 16.51 10.32
CA ASP A 451 -23.87 15.74 10.00
C ASP A 451 -24.79 15.62 11.22
N ASP A 452 -24.27 15.78 12.43
CA ASP A 452 -25.01 15.80 13.69
C ASP A 452 -25.28 17.21 14.27
N HIS A 453 -24.68 18.26 13.70
CA HIS A 453 -24.84 19.67 14.06
C HIS A 453 -24.32 20.06 15.45
N ASP A 454 -23.23 19.45 15.91
CA ASP A 454 -22.58 19.79 17.18
C ASP A 454 -21.57 20.96 17.06
N GLY A 455 -21.20 21.32 15.83
CA GLY A 455 -20.31 22.43 15.49
C GLY A 455 -18.85 22.05 15.29
N PHE A 456 -18.51 20.77 15.38
CA PHE A 456 -17.28 20.16 14.88
C PHE A 456 -17.54 19.55 13.50
N TYR A 457 -16.47 19.36 12.72
CA TYR A 457 -16.59 18.96 11.32
C TYR A 457 -15.54 17.90 11.00
N ALA A 458 -15.87 16.86 10.23
CA ALA A 458 -14.87 15.91 9.73
C ALA A 458 -13.70 16.64 9.01
N PRO A 459 -12.41 16.33 9.27
CA PRO A 459 -11.86 15.19 10.00
C PRO A 459 -11.50 15.49 11.46
N GLN A 460 -11.97 16.62 12.02
CA GLN A 460 -11.74 16.95 13.43
C GLN A 460 -12.63 16.11 14.32
N ASP A 461 -13.86 15.89 13.86
CA ASP A 461 -14.80 14.94 14.43
C ASP A 461 -14.52 13.54 13.88
N CYS A 462 -14.21 12.61 14.78
CA CYS A 462 -13.91 11.21 14.49
C CYS A 462 -15.19 10.36 14.28
N ASP A 463 -16.36 10.86 14.72
CA ASP A 463 -17.70 10.35 14.36
C ASP A 463 -18.69 11.52 14.15
N ASP A 464 -18.58 12.15 12.97
CA ASP A 464 -19.39 13.29 12.49
C ASP A 464 -20.92 13.03 12.46
N THR A 465 -21.37 11.82 12.83
CA THR A 465 -22.77 11.43 12.93
C THR A 465 -23.30 11.36 14.37
N ASN A 466 -22.45 11.62 15.36
CA ASN A 466 -22.73 11.50 16.78
C ASN A 466 -22.24 12.70 17.59
N ALA A 467 -23.14 13.63 17.91
CA ALA A 467 -22.86 14.89 18.62
C ALA A 467 -22.29 14.76 20.05
N ALA A 468 -22.02 13.54 20.52
CA ALA A 468 -21.33 13.26 21.78
C ALA A 468 -19.83 12.94 21.57
N VAL A 469 -19.43 12.62 20.34
CA VAL A 469 -18.06 12.30 19.94
C VAL A 469 -17.51 13.50 19.20
N HIS A 470 -16.57 14.23 19.79
CA HIS A 470 -16.00 15.42 19.19
C HIS A 470 -14.74 15.89 19.95
N PRO A 471 -13.85 16.69 19.34
CA PRO A 471 -12.71 17.28 20.02
C PRO A 471 -13.03 17.92 21.38
N GLY A 472 -12.48 17.34 22.45
CA GLY A 472 -12.66 17.82 23.82
C GLY A 472 -13.99 17.43 24.49
N ALA A 473 -14.66 16.39 24.01
CA ALA A 473 -15.68 15.66 24.76
C ALA A 473 -15.08 15.02 26.04
N ALA A 474 -15.91 14.36 26.84
CA ALA A 474 -15.43 13.66 28.03
C ALA A 474 -15.46 12.15 27.77
N GLU A 475 -14.29 11.51 27.88
CA GLU A 475 -14.14 10.05 27.74
C GLU A 475 -15.08 9.26 28.64
N VAL A 476 -15.81 8.32 28.03
CA VAL A 476 -16.58 7.31 28.75
C VAL A 476 -15.72 6.06 28.89
N VAL A 477 -15.27 5.81 30.12
CA VAL A 477 -14.33 4.73 30.46
C VAL A 477 -14.71 3.39 29.85
N ALA A 478 -13.80 2.81 29.07
CA ALA A 478 -13.86 1.48 28.49
C ALA A 478 -15.10 1.25 27.59
N ASN A 479 -15.55 2.28 26.86
CA ASN A 479 -16.63 2.14 25.88
C ASN A 479 -16.10 1.74 24.47
N GLY A 480 -14.79 1.84 24.23
CA GLY A 480 -14.13 1.50 22.97
C GLY A 480 -14.39 2.54 21.87
N ILE A 481 -14.67 3.78 22.25
CA ILE A 481 -14.94 4.92 21.36
C ILE A 481 -14.08 6.07 21.84
N ASP A 482 -13.23 6.59 20.95
CA ASP A 482 -12.49 7.84 21.13
C ASP A 482 -13.48 9.02 21.20
N ASP A 483 -14.04 9.31 22.38
CA ASP A 483 -15.09 10.31 22.55
C ASP A 483 -14.55 11.72 22.26
N ASP A 484 -13.30 12.01 22.64
CA ASP A 484 -12.68 13.32 22.50
C ASP A 484 -11.75 13.49 21.29
N CYS A 485 -11.64 12.46 20.45
CA CYS A 485 -10.89 12.40 19.19
C CYS A 485 -9.38 12.71 19.35
N ASP A 486 -8.77 12.40 20.49
CA ASP A 486 -7.34 12.55 20.73
C ASP A 486 -6.53 11.26 20.45
N GLY A 487 -7.23 10.17 20.14
CA GLY A 487 -6.67 8.86 19.80
C GLY A 487 -6.32 7.99 21.01
N ILE A 488 -6.85 8.31 22.19
CA ILE A 488 -6.65 7.61 23.46
C ILE A 488 -8.01 7.23 24.05
N GLU A 489 -8.20 5.96 24.39
CA GLU A 489 -9.31 5.51 25.24
C GLU A 489 -8.92 5.57 26.72
N LEU A 490 -9.90 5.74 27.61
CA LEU A 490 -9.69 5.68 29.05
C LEU A 490 -10.11 4.31 29.59
N CYS A 491 -9.16 3.44 29.92
CA CYS A 491 -9.42 2.07 30.41
C CYS A 491 -9.37 1.96 31.94
N TYR A 492 -9.92 0.89 32.52
CA TYR A 492 -9.70 0.58 33.94
C TYR A 492 -8.27 0.08 34.15
N ARG A 493 -7.70 0.39 35.31
CA ARG A 493 -6.35 -0.05 35.68
C ARG A 493 -6.40 -1.44 36.29
N ASP A 494 -5.68 -2.36 35.67
CA ASP A 494 -5.41 -3.72 36.14
C ASP A 494 -3.93 -3.78 36.57
N LEU A 495 -3.56 -4.15 37.81
CA LEU A 495 -2.14 -4.17 38.23
C LEU A 495 -1.55 -5.58 38.30
N ASP A 496 -2.37 -6.58 38.58
CA ASP A 496 -2.01 -8.00 38.69
C ASP A 496 -2.16 -8.77 37.36
N GLN A 497 -2.72 -8.13 36.33
CA GLN A 497 -2.90 -8.63 34.96
C GLN A 497 -3.86 -9.81 34.89
N ASP A 498 -4.93 -9.75 35.66
CA ASP A 498 -5.95 -10.79 35.71
C ASP A 498 -7.17 -10.47 34.84
N THR A 499 -7.14 -9.39 34.04
CA THR A 499 -8.22 -8.86 33.18
C THR A 499 -9.33 -8.09 33.90
N ASN A 500 -9.26 -7.92 35.22
CA ASN A 500 -10.20 -7.10 35.98
C ASN A 500 -9.53 -5.82 36.51
N GLY A 501 -10.22 -4.70 36.38
CA GLY A 501 -9.77 -3.43 36.93
C GLY A 501 -9.99 -3.34 38.45
N GLU A 502 -9.06 -2.70 39.14
CA GLU A 502 -9.01 -2.56 40.60
C GLU A 502 -10.24 -1.85 41.22
N SER A 503 -10.83 -0.89 40.49
CA SER A 503 -12.06 -0.18 40.90
C SER A 503 -12.60 0.76 39.82
N GLU A 504 -13.87 1.16 39.95
CA GLU A 504 -14.60 2.08 39.05
C GLU A 504 -13.90 3.45 38.82
N ASN A 505 -13.03 3.89 39.74
CA ASN A 505 -12.34 5.20 39.65
C ASN A 505 -10.85 5.09 39.32
N ALA A 506 -10.33 3.89 39.14
CA ALA A 506 -8.92 3.67 38.81
C ALA A 506 -8.79 3.49 37.29
N THR A 507 -8.39 4.55 36.59
CA THR A 507 -8.25 4.52 35.12
C THR A 507 -6.82 4.77 34.65
N VAL A 508 -6.52 4.32 33.42
CA VAL A 508 -5.28 4.57 32.68
C VAL A 508 -5.62 4.95 31.24
N PRO A 509 -4.83 5.83 30.59
CA PRO A 509 -4.98 6.08 29.15
C PRO A 509 -4.38 4.92 28.34
N SER A 510 -5.15 4.38 27.40
CA SER A 510 -4.70 3.39 26.42
C SER A 510 -4.07 4.04 25.18
N THR A 511 -3.23 3.30 24.46
CA THR A 511 -2.64 3.79 23.20
C THR A 511 -3.40 3.37 21.95
N ASP A 512 -4.42 2.52 22.11
CA ASP A 512 -5.44 2.25 21.12
C ASP A 512 -6.83 2.29 21.79
N LEU A 513 -7.84 1.66 21.17
CA LEU A 513 -9.23 1.73 21.62
C LEU A 513 -9.71 0.41 22.23
N ASP A 514 -8.82 -0.56 22.44
CA ASP A 514 -9.16 -1.79 23.16
C ASP A 514 -8.47 -1.82 24.53
N CYS A 515 -9.24 -2.10 25.58
CA CYS A 515 -8.74 -2.13 26.95
C CYS A 515 -8.15 -3.50 27.32
N ASP A 516 -7.43 -4.12 26.38
CA ASP A 516 -6.90 -5.48 26.48
C ASP A 516 -5.36 -5.49 26.67
N ASP A 517 -4.75 -4.31 26.69
CA ASP A 517 -3.32 -4.14 26.83
C ASP A 517 -2.84 -4.38 28.27
N ARG A 518 -1.53 -4.52 28.44
CA ARG A 518 -0.98 -4.75 29.78
C ARG A 518 -1.31 -3.57 30.70
N PHE A 519 -1.95 -3.88 31.83
CA PHE A 519 -2.42 -2.96 32.87
C PHE A 519 -3.74 -2.25 32.56
N GLU A 520 -4.45 -2.71 31.54
CA GLU A 520 -5.73 -2.19 31.07
C GLU A 520 -6.80 -3.26 31.24
N SER A 521 -8.04 -2.83 31.51
CA SER A 521 -9.21 -3.71 31.57
C SER A 521 -10.46 -2.97 31.13
N ASP A 522 -11.38 -3.70 30.50
CA ASP A 522 -12.72 -3.24 30.12
C ASP A 522 -13.75 -3.38 31.28
N ASN A 523 -13.34 -3.99 32.39
CA ASN A 523 -14.16 -4.26 33.57
C ASN A 523 -13.50 -3.70 34.85
N HIS A 524 -14.29 -3.42 35.88
CA HIS A 524 -13.80 -2.82 37.15
C HIS A 524 -14.02 -3.71 38.39
N LEU A 525 -14.38 -4.98 38.20
CA LEU A 525 -14.76 -5.90 39.29
C LEU A 525 -13.62 -6.87 39.61
N ASP A 526 -12.78 -6.47 40.55
CA ASP A 526 -11.68 -7.27 41.13
C ASP A 526 -12.15 -7.93 42.46
N LEU A 527 -12.16 -9.27 42.50
CA LEU A 527 -12.60 -10.07 43.65
C LEU A 527 -11.49 -10.21 44.69
N CYS A 528 -10.23 -10.35 44.29
CA CYS A 528 -9.07 -10.50 45.16
C CYS A 528 -7.90 -9.56 44.78
N PRO A 529 -7.94 -8.30 45.29
CA PRO A 529 -7.02 -7.27 44.85
C PRO A 529 -5.54 -7.60 45.02
N GLY A 530 -4.79 -7.49 43.93
CA GLY A 530 -3.35 -7.78 43.87
C GLY A 530 -3.02 -9.24 43.61
N HIS A 531 -4.02 -10.06 43.30
CA HIS A 531 -3.92 -11.49 43.03
C HIS A 531 -4.84 -11.88 41.87
N ASP A 532 -4.48 -12.93 41.13
CA ASP A 532 -5.23 -13.37 39.95
C ASP A 532 -6.56 -14.04 40.35
N ASP A 533 -7.69 -13.43 39.98
CA ASP A 533 -9.05 -13.92 40.27
C ASP A 533 -9.38 -15.27 39.62
N TYR A 534 -8.62 -15.70 38.62
CA TYR A 534 -8.85 -16.96 37.90
C TYR A 534 -8.05 -18.14 38.45
N VAL A 535 -7.13 -17.88 39.39
CA VAL A 535 -6.36 -18.93 40.04
C VAL A 535 -7.11 -19.35 41.30
N ASP A 536 -7.80 -20.49 41.18
CA ASP A 536 -8.54 -21.17 42.25
C ASP A 536 -8.22 -22.66 42.11
N ALA A 537 -7.20 -23.11 42.84
CA ALA A 537 -6.54 -24.39 42.63
C ALA A 537 -7.36 -25.56 43.19
N ASP A 538 -8.14 -25.34 44.24
CA ASP A 538 -9.09 -26.32 44.74
C ASP A 538 -10.51 -26.15 44.18
N ALA A 539 -10.83 -25.01 43.57
CA ALA A 539 -12.10 -24.66 42.94
C ALA A 539 -13.27 -24.38 43.92
N ASP A 540 -13.00 -24.01 45.17
CA ASP A 540 -14.03 -23.69 46.17
C ASP A 540 -14.77 -22.36 45.92
N GLY A 541 -14.27 -21.55 44.98
CA GLY A 541 -14.81 -20.25 44.58
C GLY A 541 -14.14 -19.05 45.25
N VAL A 542 -13.08 -19.25 46.03
CA VAL A 542 -12.19 -18.22 46.58
C VAL A 542 -10.84 -18.31 45.86
N PRO A 543 -10.37 -17.26 45.17
CA PRO A 543 -9.06 -17.30 44.52
C PRO A 543 -7.91 -17.58 45.51
N ASP A 544 -6.90 -18.33 45.08
CA ASP A 544 -5.75 -18.79 45.89
C ASP A 544 -5.08 -17.64 46.68
N GLY A 545 -4.98 -16.46 46.07
CA GLY A 545 -4.32 -15.31 46.66
C GLY A 545 -5.01 -14.77 47.92
N CYS A 546 -6.27 -15.12 48.12
CA CYS A 546 -7.11 -14.71 49.24
C CYS A 546 -7.73 -15.89 50.01
N ASP A 547 -7.39 -17.12 49.64
CA ASP A 547 -7.82 -18.36 50.29
C ASP A 547 -6.85 -18.79 51.42
N PRO A 548 -7.34 -19.01 52.66
CA PRO A 548 -6.55 -19.60 53.75
C PRO A 548 -6.00 -21.01 53.47
N CYS A 549 -6.70 -21.83 52.67
CA CYS A 549 -6.30 -23.20 52.33
C CYS A 549 -6.39 -23.45 50.81
N PRO A 550 -5.52 -22.85 49.99
CA PRO A 550 -5.61 -22.84 48.51
C PRO A 550 -5.59 -24.21 47.79
N LEU A 551 -5.44 -25.30 48.52
CA LEU A 551 -5.34 -26.65 47.96
C LEU A 551 -6.40 -27.59 48.56
N ASP A 552 -7.31 -27.05 49.35
CA ASP A 552 -8.28 -27.81 50.13
C ASP A 552 -9.68 -27.22 49.99
N TRP A 553 -10.47 -27.85 49.13
CA TRP A 553 -11.86 -27.47 48.84
C TRP A 553 -12.71 -27.24 50.11
N PHE A 554 -12.46 -28.00 51.18
CA PHE A 554 -13.25 -27.91 52.42
C PHE A 554 -12.65 -26.92 53.43
N ASN A 555 -11.47 -26.40 53.14
CA ASN A 555 -10.70 -25.49 53.97
C ASN A 555 -10.42 -26.12 55.35
N ASP A 556 -10.25 -25.29 56.38
CA ASP A 556 -10.12 -25.71 57.77
C ASP A 556 -11.51 -25.91 58.41
N SER A 557 -12.03 -27.14 58.39
CA SER A 557 -13.41 -27.46 58.81
C SER A 557 -13.66 -27.29 60.31
N ASP A 558 -12.64 -27.52 61.15
CA ASP A 558 -12.76 -27.43 62.60
C ASP A 558 -12.14 -26.15 63.21
N PHE A 559 -11.53 -25.33 62.35
CA PHE A 559 -10.94 -24.02 62.63
C PHE A 559 -9.74 -24.05 63.58
N ASP A 560 -8.99 -25.15 63.59
CA ASP A 560 -7.78 -25.29 64.40
C ASP A 560 -6.54 -24.63 63.76
N GLY A 561 -6.63 -24.23 62.49
CA GLY A 561 -5.58 -23.62 61.70
C GLY A 561 -4.74 -24.60 60.89
N THR A 562 -5.20 -25.82 60.69
CA THR A 562 -4.63 -26.86 59.82
C THR A 562 -5.69 -27.20 58.78
N CYS A 563 -5.32 -27.22 57.50
CA CYS A 563 -6.28 -27.58 56.45
C CYS A 563 -6.67 -29.06 56.62
N ASP A 564 -7.93 -29.43 56.36
CA ASP A 564 -8.46 -30.79 56.56
C ASP A 564 -7.61 -31.88 55.87
N THR A 565 -6.97 -31.55 54.75
CA THR A 565 -6.07 -32.45 54.01
C THR A 565 -4.77 -32.79 54.74
N ASP A 566 -4.30 -31.93 55.64
CA ASP A 566 -3.10 -32.10 56.46
C ASP A 566 -3.44 -32.50 57.91
N ASP A 567 -4.72 -32.66 58.24
CA ASP A 567 -5.24 -32.99 59.57
C ASP A 567 -5.12 -34.51 59.87
N LEU A 568 -4.27 -34.85 60.84
CA LEU A 568 -3.93 -36.20 61.28
C LEU A 568 -4.94 -36.75 62.30
N CYS A 569 -5.47 -35.92 63.18
CA CYS A 569 -6.42 -36.31 64.21
C CYS A 569 -7.75 -35.51 64.08
N HIS A 570 -8.51 -35.77 63.01
CA HIS A 570 -9.78 -35.11 62.72
C HIS A 570 -10.67 -34.75 63.92
N GLY A 571 -10.87 -33.44 64.12
CA GLY A 571 -11.73 -32.86 65.16
C GLY A 571 -11.04 -32.59 66.50
N GLU A 572 -9.74 -32.83 66.60
CA GLU A 572 -8.88 -32.54 67.74
C GLU A 572 -7.60 -31.80 67.26
N ASP A 573 -6.97 -31.01 68.13
CA ASP A 573 -5.82 -30.17 67.74
C ASP A 573 -4.54 -30.99 67.51
N ASP A 574 -4.12 -31.06 66.25
CA ASP A 574 -2.93 -31.77 65.77
C ASP A 574 -1.61 -31.28 66.37
N ARG A 575 -1.60 -30.10 67.01
CA ARG A 575 -0.38 -29.51 67.55
C ARG A 575 -0.02 -30.02 68.95
N LEU A 576 -0.77 -30.98 69.51
CA LEU A 576 -0.55 -31.55 70.84
C LEU A 576 0.03 -32.98 70.76
N ASP A 577 1.30 -33.15 71.16
CA ASP A 577 2.02 -34.44 71.30
C ASP A 577 2.75 -34.46 72.66
N THR A 578 2.37 -35.38 73.57
CA THR A 578 2.82 -35.39 74.96
C THR A 578 4.13 -36.16 75.17
N ASP A 579 4.30 -37.32 74.53
CA ASP A 579 5.46 -38.18 74.69
C ASP A 579 6.55 -37.91 73.63
N GLY A 580 6.20 -37.17 72.58
CA GLY A 580 7.11 -36.61 71.59
C GLY A 580 7.53 -37.62 70.53
N ASP A 581 6.74 -38.68 70.32
CA ASP A 581 7.02 -39.73 69.34
C ASP A 581 6.63 -39.34 67.90
N GLY A 582 5.90 -38.23 67.74
CA GLY A 582 5.44 -37.71 66.45
C GLY A 582 3.98 -38.06 66.11
N THR A 583 3.27 -38.79 66.97
CA THR A 583 1.83 -39.07 66.85
C THR A 583 1.07 -38.11 67.77
N PRO A 584 0.13 -37.28 67.28
CA PRO A 584 -0.59 -36.38 68.17
C PRO A 584 -1.47 -37.16 69.15
N ASN A 585 -1.64 -36.61 70.36
CA ASN A 585 -2.26 -37.29 71.50
C ASN A 585 -3.68 -37.82 71.20
N GLY A 586 -4.41 -37.18 70.28
CA GLY A 586 -5.76 -37.60 69.90
C GLY A 586 -5.80 -38.97 69.22
N CYS A 587 -4.69 -39.43 68.64
CA CYS A 587 -4.61 -40.62 67.82
C CYS A 587 -3.48 -41.63 68.15
N ASP A 588 -2.81 -41.51 69.31
CA ASP A 588 -1.80 -42.48 69.80
C ASP A 588 -2.38 -43.56 70.75
N THR A 589 -1.95 -44.82 70.57
CA THR A 589 -2.40 -46.00 71.32
C THR A 589 -1.28 -46.76 72.07
N CYS A 590 0.01 -46.46 71.84
CA CYS A 590 1.16 -47.18 72.43
C CYS A 590 1.94 -46.30 73.42
N ASP A 591 1.24 -45.80 74.43
CA ASP A 591 1.71 -44.77 75.37
C ASP A 591 2.47 -45.33 76.61
N ALA A 592 2.92 -46.60 76.60
CA ALA A 592 3.48 -47.28 77.78
C ALA A 592 4.96 -47.71 77.64
N PRO A 593 5.87 -47.39 78.59
CA PRO A 593 7.33 -47.47 78.38
C PRO A 593 8.06 -48.77 78.85
N THR A 594 7.48 -49.98 78.79
CA THR A 594 8.09 -51.21 79.38
C THR A 594 8.33 -52.37 78.40
N ASP A 595 9.51 -53.02 78.47
CA ASP A 595 10.00 -54.16 77.66
C ASP A 595 10.67 -55.21 78.59
N THR A 596 10.16 -56.45 78.62
CA THR A 596 10.51 -57.51 79.60
C THR A 596 11.67 -58.41 79.18
N ASP A 597 11.71 -58.92 77.95
CA ASP A 597 12.79 -59.81 77.46
C ASP A 597 13.93 -59.07 76.76
N HIS A 598 13.80 -57.74 76.61
CA HIS A 598 14.83 -56.81 76.17
C HIS A 598 15.30 -57.07 74.74
N ASP A 599 14.42 -57.58 73.88
CA ASP A 599 14.68 -57.71 72.45
C ASP A 599 14.45 -56.37 71.69
N GLY A 600 13.84 -55.39 72.36
CA GLY A 600 13.57 -54.05 71.83
C GLY A 600 12.12 -53.80 71.44
N VAL A 601 11.21 -54.76 71.67
CA VAL A 601 9.76 -54.61 71.52
C VAL A 601 9.11 -54.47 72.90
N GLN A 602 8.18 -53.53 73.06
CA GLN A 602 7.51 -53.29 74.35
C GLN A 602 6.49 -54.41 74.65
N ASP A 603 6.26 -54.69 75.94
CA ASP A 603 5.47 -55.85 76.40
C ASP A 603 4.05 -55.92 75.80
N ASP A 604 3.44 -54.78 75.50
CA ASP A 604 2.12 -54.68 74.88
C ASP A 604 2.13 -54.95 73.36
N CYS A 605 3.31 -55.10 72.77
CA CYS A 605 3.58 -55.34 71.35
C CYS A 605 4.38 -56.63 71.01
N ASP A 606 4.74 -57.48 71.99
CA ASP A 606 5.56 -58.72 71.84
C ASP A 606 4.77 -59.94 71.25
N THR A 607 5.28 -60.56 70.17
CA THR A 607 4.64 -61.61 69.37
C THR A 607 5.18 -63.03 69.60
N CYS A 608 6.48 -63.25 69.82
CA CYS A 608 7.04 -64.56 70.21
C CYS A 608 7.71 -64.49 71.61
N PRO A 609 6.90 -64.44 72.70
CA PRO A 609 7.38 -64.09 74.04
C PRO A 609 8.53 -64.97 74.55
N GLY A 610 9.63 -64.32 74.91
CA GLY A 610 10.82 -64.95 75.48
C GLY A 610 11.80 -65.52 74.45
N GLU A 611 11.51 -65.38 73.16
CA GLU A 611 12.46 -65.49 72.06
C GLU A 611 12.63 -64.09 71.41
N ASP A 612 13.55 -63.93 70.47
CA ASP A 612 13.83 -62.62 69.85
C ASP A 612 12.92 -62.41 68.63
N ASP A 613 11.98 -61.48 68.72
CA ASP A 613 11.01 -61.19 67.65
C ASP A 613 11.66 -60.56 66.41
N THR A 614 12.93 -60.15 66.52
CA THR A 614 13.65 -59.48 65.44
C THR A 614 14.37 -60.43 64.48
N ILE A 615 14.36 -61.74 64.75
CA ILE A 615 15.03 -62.77 63.92
C ILE A 615 14.01 -63.57 63.13
N ASP A 616 14.03 -63.37 61.81
CA ASP A 616 13.26 -64.09 60.80
C ASP A 616 14.19 -64.30 59.58
N THR A 617 14.60 -65.55 59.34
CA THR A 617 15.68 -65.90 58.41
C THR A 617 15.21 -65.98 56.96
N ASP A 618 14.05 -66.57 56.68
CA ASP A 618 13.50 -66.62 55.32
C ASP A 618 12.60 -65.41 55.00
N GLY A 619 12.18 -64.66 56.01
CA GLY A 619 11.50 -63.39 55.87
C GLY A 619 9.99 -63.52 55.67
N ASP A 620 9.38 -64.61 56.13
CA ASP A 620 7.94 -64.86 55.99
C ASP A 620 7.08 -64.00 56.95
N GLY A 621 7.71 -63.28 57.87
CA GLY A 621 7.09 -62.43 58.88
C GLY A 621 6.83 -63.17 60.19
N ARG A 622 7.29 -64.41 60.34
CA ARG A 622 7.19 -65.22 61.53
C ARG A 622 8.60 -65.46 62.10
N PRO A 623 8.87 -65.07 63.35
CA PRO A 623 10.22 -65.24 63.89
C PRO A 623 10.68 -66.70 63.89
N ASP A 624 11.97 -66.93 63.58
CA ASP A 624 12.59 -68.26 63.43
C ASP A 624 12.29 -69.19 64.61
N GLY A 625 12.25 -68.64 65.82
CA GLY A 625 12.01 -69.40 67.06
C GLY A 625 10.67 -70.11 67.08
N CYS A 626 9.74 -69.71 66.22
CA CYS A 626 8.37 -70.19 66.15
C CYS A 626 7.97 -70.77 64.76
N ASP A 627 8.91 -70.93 63.80
CA ASP A 627 8.69 -71.30 62.38
C ASP A 627 8.83 -72.84 62.04
N PRO A 628 7.96 -73.45 61.18
CA PRO A 628 8.04 -74.85 60.74
C PRO A 628 9.07 -75.18 59.61
N CYS A 629 9.24 -74.36 58.57
CA CYS A 629 10.28 -74.49 57.54
C CYS A 629 11.13 -73.21 57.53
N PRO A 630 12.01 -72.96 58.54
CA PRO A 630 12.63 -71.64 58.80
C PRO A 630 13.66 -71.15 57.77
N GLN A 631 13.73 -71.79 56.62
CA GLN A 631 14.63 -71.48 55.51
C GLN A 631 13.87 -71.44 54.17
N ASP A 632 12.54 -71.61 54.20
CA ASP A 632 11.69 -71.66 53.04
C ASP A 632 10.50 -70.71 53.23
N LEU A 633 10.57 -69.56 52.56
CA LEU A 633 9.60 -68.46 52.65
C LEU A 633 8.13 -68.89 52.40
N LEU A 634 7.91 -69.97 51.66
CA LEU A 634 6.56 -70.46 51.34
C LEU A 634 6.10 -71.62 52.22
N ASP A 635 6.95 -72.07 53.13
CA ASP A 635 6.74 -73.25 53.96
C ASP A 635 6.39 -74.49 53.11
N ASP A 636 5.28 -75.15 53.45
CA ASP A 636 4.71 -76.37 52.88
C ASP A 636 3.29 -75.97 52.40
N SER A 637 3.22 -75.47 51.17
CA SER A 637 2.03 -74.81 50.61
C SER A 637 0.85 -75.78 50.48
N ASP A 638 1.12 -77.03 50.13
CA ASP A 638 0.08 -78.04 49.95
C ASP A 638 -0.16 -78.89 51.22
N GLY A 639 0.73 -78.79 52.19
CA GLY A 639 0.61 -79.37 53.52
C GLY A 639 0.87 -80.87 53.55
N ASP A 640 1.54 -81.43 52.54
CA ASP A 640 1.84 -82.85 52.45
C ASP A 640 3.03 -83.28 53.33
N GLY A 641 3.74 -82.29 53.89
CA GLY A 641 4.86 -82.46 54.83
C GLY A 641 6.23 -82.36 54.18
N VAL A 642 6.32 -81.94 52.93
CA VAL A 642 7.54 -81.61 52.21
C VAL A 642 7.52 -80.11 51.93
N CYS A 643 8.56 -79.37 52.35
CA CYS A 643 8.61 -77.93 52.05
C CYS A 643 8.68 -77.75 50.52
N ASP A 644 8.01 -76.71 49.99
CA ASP A 644 7.75 -76.51 48.57
C ASP A 644 9.00 -76.63 47.67
N ALA A 645 10.16 -76.25 48.20
CA ALA A 645 11.43 -76.32 47.46
C ALA A 645 11.82 -77.74 47.00
N ASP A 646 11.24 -78.80 47.59
CA ASP A 646 11.58 -80.21 47.33
C ASP A 646 10.43 -81.03 46.67
N ASP A 647 9.31 -80.40 46.26
CA ASP A 647 8.08 -81.02 45.71
C ASP A 647 8.18 -81.39 44.19
N LEU A 648 7.80 -82.62 43.80
CA LEU A 648 7.81 -83.15 42.42
C LEU A 648 6.44 -83.11 41.71
N CYS A 649 5.32 -83.13 42.43
CA CYS A 649 3.97 -83.02 41.86
C CYS A 649 3.24 -81.86 42.55
N PRO A 650 3.58 -80.60 42.20
CA PRO A 650 3.09 -79.42 42.91
C PRO A 650 1.56 -79.39 43.06
N ASP A 651 1.12 -78.99 44.25
CA ASP A 651 -0.26 -78.95 44.74
C ASP A 651 -0.89 -80.34 45.00
N HIS A 652 -0.18 -81.43 44.73
CA HIS A 652 -0.69 -82.80 44.78
C HIS A 652 0.26 -83.69 45.58
N ASN A 653 -0.24 -84.85 45.99
CA ASN A 653 0.52 -85.70 46.87
C ASN A 653 1.62 -86.47 46.11
N ASP A 654 2.87 -86.15 46.41
CA ASP A 654 4.07 -86.76 45.84
C ASP A 654 4.21 -88.27 46.11
N ASN A 655 3.47 -88.78 47.09
CA ASN A 655 3.77 -90.07 47.68
C ASN A 655 3.02 -91.26 47.03
N VAL A 656 2.33 -91.09 45.89
CA VAL A 656 1.52 -92.15 45.25
C VAL A 656 1.77 -92.31 43.74
N ASP A 657 2.32 -93.46 43.32
CA ASP A 657 2.60 -93.87 41.92
C ASP A 657 2.15 -95.35 41.75
N SER A 658 1.22 -95.64 40.84
CA SER A 658 0.49 -96.94 40.78
C SER A 658 1.09 -97.96 39.80
N ASP A 659 1.49 -97.56 38.60
CA ASP A 659 2.12 -98.46 37.64
C ASP A 659 3.65 -98.50 37.75
N GLY A 660 4.22 -97.59 38.54
CA GLY A 660 5.59 -97.61 39.00
C GLY A 660 6.58 -97.14 37.95
N ASP A 661 6.18 -96.25 37.05
CA ASP A 661 7.03 -95.64 36.04
C ASP A 661 7.92 -94.51 36.61
N GLY A 662 7.57 -93.99 37.80
CA GLY A 662 8.29 -92.93 38.53
C GLY A 662 7.58 -91.57 38.52
N GLN A 663 6.39 -91.46 37.95
CA GLN A 663 5.57 -90.25 37.96
C GLN A 663 4.39 -90.42 38.94
N PRO A 664 4.12 -89.46 39.87
CA PRO A 664 2.97 -89.58 40.76
C PRO A 664 1.66 -89.62 39.97
N ASN A 665 0.72 -90.48 40.38
CA ASN A 665 -0.49 -90.82 39.63
C ASN A 665 -1.31 -89.62 39.17
N ASP A 666 -1.42 -88.60 40.01
CA ASP A 666 -2.28 -87.45 39.73
C ASP A 666 -1.71 -86.55 38.63
N CYS A 667 -0.42 -86.73 38.31
CA CYS A 667 0.29 -86.05 37.22
C CYS A 667 0.76 -87.03 36.12
N ASP A 668 0.23 -88.26 36.08
CA ASP A 668 0.53 -89.30 35.09
C ASP A 668 -0.57 -89.40 34.01
N PRO A 669 -0.26 -89.35 32.69
CA PRO A 669 -1.23 -89.49 31.60
C PRO A 669 -1.90 -90.87 31.49
N CYS A 670 -1.20 -91.95 31.80
CA CYS A 670 -1.71 -93.32 31.74
C CYS A 670 -1.41 -94.04 33.06
N PRO A 671 -2.02 -93.63 34.21
CA PRO A 671 -1.60 -93.99 35.57
C PRO A 671 -1.61 -95.47 35.97
N GLN A 672 -1.97 -96.36 35.04
CA GLN A 672 -2.12 -97.80 35.26
C GLN A 672 -1.40 -98.62 34.18
N ASP A 673 -0.71 -97.97 33.24
CA ASP A 673 -0.05 -98.60 32.12
C ASP A 673 1.30 -97.94 31.89
N ALA A 674 2.35 -98.47 32.52
CA ALA A 674 3.70 -97.91 32.49
C ALA A 674 4.37 -97.66 31.11
N PRO A 675 3.98 -98.31 29.99
CA PRO A 675 4.43 -97.90 28.65
C PRO A 675 3.75 -96.61 28.13
N ASP A 676 2.72 -96.15 28.83
CA ASP A 676 1.78 -95.10 28.45
C ASP A 676 1.16 -95.31 27.07
N ASP A 677 1.07 -94.24 26.30
CA ASP A 677 0.64 -94.15 24.92
C ASP A 677 1.90 -94.05 24.04
N THR A 678 2.39 -95.20 23.58
CA THR A 678 3.67 -95.32 22.87
C THR A 678 3.62 -94.63 21.51
N ASP A 679 2.50 -94.70 20.81
CA ASP A 679 2.36 -94.12 19.47
C ASP A 679 1.80 -92.69 19.46
N GLY A 680 1.29 -92.24 20.60
CA GLY A 680 0.91 -90.87 20.89
C GLY A 680 -0.47 -90.49 20.34
N ASP A 681 -1.33 -91.47 20.03
CA ASP A 681 -2.66 -91.22 19.48
C ASP A 681 -3.71 -90.83 20.54
N GLY A 682 -3.35 -90.92 21.81
CA GLY A 682 -4.16 -90.58 22.97
C GLY A 682 -4.87 -91.77 23.62
N VAL A 683 -4.57 -93.00 23.21
CA VAL A 683 -5.04 -94.24 23.84
C VAL A 683 -3.84 -94.95 24.48
N CYS A 684 -3.95 -95.30 25.76
CA CYS A 684 -2.88 -96.06 26.41
C CYS A 684 -2.68 -97.41 25.71
N ASP A 685 -1.43 -97.84 25.53
CA ASP A 685 -1.02 -99.03 24.78
C ASP A 685 -1.82 -100.29 25.14
N ALA A 686 -2.18 -100.45 26.41
CA ALA A 686 -2.96 -101.61 26.88
C ALA A 686 -4.36 -101.72 26.26
N ASP A 687 -4.95 -100.59 25.84
CA ASP A 687 -6.29 -100.49 25.26
C ASP A 687 -6.27 -100.20 23.73
N ASP A 688 -5.10 -99.99 23.14
CA ASP A 688 -4.88 -99.70 21.72
C ASP A 688 -5.06 -100.95 20.82
N VAL A 689 -5.96 -100.86 19.84
CA VAL A 689 -6.28 -101.94 18.89
C VAL A 689 -5.24 -102.04 17.77
N CYS A 690 -4.65 -100.92 17.37
CA CYS A 690 -3.65 -100.78 16.35
C CYS A 690 -2.37 -100.13 16.92
N LEU A 691 -1.61 -100.90 17.72
CA LEU A 691 -0.32 -100.56 18.38
C LEU A 691 0.79 -99.83 17.57
N ALA A 692 0.58 -99.50 16.30
CA ALA A 692 1.49 -98.71 15.49
C ALA A 692 0.78 -97.67 14.59
N GLY A 693 -0.50 -97.39 14.83
CA GLY A 693 -1.28 -96.43 14.06
C GLY A 693 -2.66 -96.14 14.63
N ASP A 694 -3.06 -94.88 14.49
CA ASP A 694 -4.31 -94.28 14.99
C ASP A 694 -5.56 -95.17 14.83
N ASP A 695 -6.12 -95.56 15.98
CA ASP A 695 -7.34 -96.37 16.10
C ASP A 695 -8.60 -95.72 15.47
N GLY A 696 -8.53 -94.43 15.15
CA GLY A 696 -9.61 -93.64 14.56
C GLY A 696 -9.73 -93.71 13.04
N VAL A 697 -8.79 -94.31 12.31
CA VAL A 697 -8.74 -94.25 10.83
C VAL A 697 -9.15 -95.57 10.16
N ASP A 698 -10.28 -95.59 9.43
CA ASP A 698 -10.71 -96.70 8.54
C ASP A 698 -11.02 -96.14 7.14
N THR A 699 -10.08 -96.27 6.21
CA THR A 699 -10.15 -95.61 4.89
C THR A 699 -10.98 -96.41 3.89
N ASP A 700 -11.05 -97.74 4.01
CA ASP A 700 -11.85 -98.58 3.08
C ASP A 700 -13.30 -98.81 3.55
N GLY A 701 -13.58 -98.48 4.81
CA GLY A 701 -14.91 -98.39 5.40
C GLY A 701 -15.52 -99.75 5.72
N ASP A 702 -14.69 -100.77 5.95
CA ASP A 702 -15.14 -102.12 6.31
C ASP A 702 -15.50 -102.29 7.80
N GLY A 703 -15.18 -101.29 8.63
CA GLY A 703 -15.42 -101.24 10.07
C GLY A 703 -14.24 -101.71 10.93
N THR A 704 -13.07 -101.92 10.33
CA THR A 704 -11.80 -102.24 11.01
C THR A 704 -10.81 -101.12 10.72
N PRO A 705 -10.18 -100.48 11.73
CA PRO A 705 -9.18 -99.45 11.48
C PRO A 705 -8.04 -99.96 10.60
N ASP A 706 -7.60 -99.13 9.65
CA ASP A 706 -6.50 -99.46 8.75
C ASP A 706 -5.20 -99.57 9.56
N ALA A 707 -4.58 -100.75 9.48
CA ALA A 707 -3.25 -100.98 10.04
C ALA A 707 -2.11 -100.37 9.19
#